data_AF-A0A353XWQ7-F1
#
_entry.id   AF-A0A353XWQ7-F1
#
_cell.length_a   1.000
_cell.length_b   1.000
_cell.length_c   1.000
_cell.angle_alpha   90.00
_cell.angle_beta   90.00
_cell.angle_gamma   90.00
#
_symmetry.space_group_name_H-M   'P 1'
#
loop_
_entity.id
_entity.type
_entity.pdbx_description
1 polymer ?
#
loop_
_entity_poly.entity_id
_entity_poly.type
_entity_poly.pdbx_seq_one_letter_code
_entity_poly.pdbx_strand_id
1 'polypeptide(L)'
;MTDLSRIREIPYNYTSFSDREIFIRYLGEDGWRLHEELRSTRATGRSAKMLFEVLGDMWVVSRNPYLQDDLQDDHKRRRGLLDALNHRLDQFESRAQENTQALQLLQLAREAVIRFGDCFERNNKLRDDVYRALQHITRRDNIDFGGLARVSHATDATDWRVEMPFVVISPDRESEVAAIVSACISCGLSIIPRGGGTGYTGSAVPLDTRAVIINTEKLERLSAVEQTTLPGVEVEVATVSCGAGVVTRRVSELAEQQGLAFAVDPTSQDASTIGGNIAMNAGGKKAVLWGTTLDNLASWRMVTPQGELLEVVRLNHNLGKIHEQPNVTFRLSWRRAGDKTLIRTKTLEIPGTAFRKSGLGKDVTDKFLSGLPGVQKEGCDGLITSATFVLHRMPAHIRTICLEFFGNDLATAVPAIIELKEYVETLPGVLMSGLEHLDERYVKAVKYATKAARRERPKMVLIADIVSDDEAAVTAATEQIIRLANARDAEGFIATSPEARRRFWIDRARTAAISAHTNAFKINEDVVIPLERLADYNLGIERINIEESIRNKLAIKSAVLEYLQGEMPELWHIAAYEESDENSAILKNKQRAATRAVVQASARWQQILELLDEPAAKHHALLTPPEIELIQRDDRLIDMLLRRDLRHSYR
;
A
#
# COMPACT_ATOMS: atom_id res chain seq x y z
N MET A 1 41.34 -6.25 -2.36
CA MET A 1 39.87 -6.12 -2.19
C MET A 1 39.35 -7.54 -2.06
N THR A 2 39.18 -7.99 -0.83
CA THR A 2 38.60 -9.29 -0.49
C THR A 2 37.18 -9.35 -1.04
N ASP A 3 36.89 -10.44 -1.75
CA ASP A 3 35.60 -10.75 -2.37
C ASP A 3 34.57 -10.89 -1.25
N LEU A 4 33.91 -9.78 -0.91
CA LEU A 4 32.65 -9.79 -0.17
C LEU A 4 31.74 -10.72 -0.96
N SER A 5 31.44 -11.90 -0.42
CA SER A 5 30.54 -12.88 -1.03
C SER A 5 29.32 -12.14 -1.56
N ARG A 6 29.23 -11.97 -2.88
CA ARG A 6 28.10 -11.26 -3.47
C ARG A 6 26.84 -11.96 -3.02
N ILE A 7 25.94 -11.22 -2.36
CA ILE A 7 24.62 -11.71 -1.95
C ILE A 7 23.79 -12.16 -3.18
N ARG A 8 24.14 -11.65 -4.38
CA ARG A 8 23.54 -11.97 -5.68
C ARG A 8 24.58 -12.44 -6.70
N GLU A 9 24.31 -13.56 -7.34
CA GLU A 9 25.09 -14.13 -8.46
C GLU A 9 24.81 -13.38 -9.76
N ILE A 10 23.56 -12.93 -9.98
CA ILE A 10 23.20 -12.08 -11.12
C ILE A 10 23.70 -10.64 -10.90
N PRO A 11 24.49 -10.09 -11.83
CA PRO A 11 24.92 -8.71 -11.72
C PRO A 11 23.80 -7.71 -12.00
N TYR A 12 23.90 -6.55 -11.35
CA TYR A 12 22.99 -5.42 -11.52
C TYR A 12 21.52 -5.72 -11.20
N ASN A 13 21.23 -6.79 -10.46
CA ASN A 13 19.89 -7.05 -9.95
C ASN A 13 19.55 -6.06 -8.82
N TYR A 14 18.96 -4.92 -9.19
CA TYR A 14 18.41 -3.91 -8.27
C TYR A 14 16.93 -4.11 -7.97
N THR A 15 16.35 -5.25 -8.38
CA THR A 15 14.92 -5.55 -8.23
C THR A 15 14.66 -6.44 -7.03
N SER A 16 13.39 -6.59 -6.63
CA SER A 16 12.96 -7.53 -5.60
C SER A 16 13.07 -9.00 -6.02
N PHE A 17 13.23 -9.29 -7.32
CA PHE A 17 13.38 -10.65 -7.82
C PHE A 17 14.68 -11.29 -7.33
N SER A 18 14.56 -12.55 -6.91
CA SER A 18 15.69 -13.42 -6.64
C SER A 18 16.40 -13.85 -7.93
N ASP A 19 17.66 -14.28 -7.80
CA ASP A 19 18.41 -14.78 -8.94
C ASP A 19 17.72 -16.00 -9.58
N ARG A 20 17.10 -16.86 -8.75
CA ARG A 20 16.25 -17.97 -9.20
C ARG A 20 15.10 -17.49 -10.08
N GLU A 21 14.35 -16.47 -9.64
CA GLU A 21 13.20 -15.97 -10.40
C GLU A 21 13.62 -15.36 -11.74
N ILE A 22 14.73 -14.60 -11.78
CA ILE A 22 15.27 -14.03 -13.02
C ILE A 22 15.73 -15.16 -13.94
N PHE A 23 16.41 -16.17 -13.39
CA PHE A 23 16.88 -17.33 -14.15
C PHE A 23 15.71 -18.06 -14.81
N ILE A 24 14.66 -18.37 -14.04
CA ILE A 24 13.47 -19.07 -14.54
C ILE A 24 12.75 -18.24 -15.60
N ARG A 25 12.69 -16.92 -15.46
CA ARG A 25 12.09 -16.04 -16.47
C ARG A 25 12.75 -16.16 -17.84
N TYR A 26 14.07 -16.36 -17.90
CA TYR A 26 14.79 -16.48 -19.16
C TYR A 26 14.92 -17.93 -19.65
N LEU A 27 15.18 -18.88 -18.74
CA LEU A 27 15.61 -20.24 -19.05
C LEU A 27 14.62 -21.33 -18.60
N GLY A 28 13.55 -20.95 -17.90
CA GLY A 28 12.53 -21.88 -17.39
C GLY A 28 12.95 -22.65 -16.13
N GLU A 29 11.98 -23.38 -15.56
CA GLU A 29 12.20 -24.27 -14.41
C GLU A 29 13.18 -25.41 -14.73
N ASP A 30 13.15 -25.94 -15.95
CA ASP A 30 14.07 -27.00 -16.39
C ASP A 30 15.51 -26.49 -16.46
N GLY A 31 15.72 -25.25 -16.94
CA GLY A 31 17.02 -24.61 -16.90
C GLY A 31 17.55 -24.44 -15.48
N TRP A 32 16.69 -24.06 -14.53
CA TRP A 32 17.09 -23.92 -13.12
C TRP A 32 17.49 -25.27 -12.52
N ARG A 33 16.72 -26.34 -12.80
CA ARG A 33 17.06 -27.70 -12.36
C ARG A 33 18.42 -28.16 -12.89
N LEU A 34 18.67 -27.99 -14.19
CA LEU A 34 19.96 -28.30 -14.81
C LEU A 34 21.11 -27.52 -14.17
N HIS A 35 20.88 -26.24 -13.85
CA HIS A 35 21.88 -25.42 -13.17
C HIS A 35 22.23 -25.96 -11.77
N GLU A 36 21.24 -26.31 -10.96
CA GLU A 36 21.45 -26.85 -9.61
C GLU A 36 22.17 -28.21 -9.64
N GLU A 37 21.82 -29.08 -10.61
CA GLU A 37 22.53 -30.35 -10.83
C GLU A 37 24.00 -30.11 -11.19
N LEU A 38 24.29 -29.19 -12.12
CA LEU A 38 25.65 -28.83 -12.50
C LEU A 38 26.43 -28.17 -11.36
N ARG A 39 25.77 -27.39 -10.49
CA ARG A 39 26.39 -26.75 -9.31
C ARG A 39 26.85 -27.77 -8.28
N SER A 40 26.15 -28.91 -8.17
CA SER A 40 26.54 -30.02 -7.29
C SER A 40 27.84 -30.71 -7.73
N THR A 41 28.18 -30.61 -9.02
CA THR A 41 29.45 -31.12 -9.58
C THR A 41 30.55 -30.05 -9.48
N ARG A 42 31.60 -30.29 -8.70
CA ARG A 42 32.67 -29.32 -8.31
C ARG A 42 33.51 -28.69 -9.45
N ALA A 43 33.11 -28.81 -10.72
CA ALA A 43 33.89 -28.40 -11.90
C ALA A 43 33.32 -27.19 -12.69
N THR A 44 32.15 -26.64 -12.34
CA THR A 44 31.36 -25.76 -13.25
C THR A 44 31.30 -24.26 -12.87
N GLY A 45 31.94 -23.83 -11.77
CA GLY A 45 31.72 -22.50 -11.18
C GLY A 45 31.99 -21.29 -12.09
N ARG A 46 32.95 -21.38 -13.03
CA ARG A 46 33.25 -20.28 -13.97
C ARG A 46 32.22 -20.18 -15.11
N SER A 47 31.73 -21.30 -15.62
CA SER A 47 30.71 -21.33 -16.67
C SER A 47 29.36 -20.83 -16.14
N ALA A 48 29.00 -21.20 -14.90
CA ALA A 48 27.84 -20.66 -14.20
C ALA A 48 27.89 -19.13 -14.07
N LYS A 49 29.04 -18.57 -13.66
CA LYS A 49 29.23 -17.12 -13.55
C LYS A 49 28.99 -16.40 -14.89
N MET A 50 29.50 -16.93 -16.00
CA MET A 50 29.29 -16.35 -17.33
C MET A 50 27.82 -16.35 -17.74
N LEU A 51 27.09 -17.41 -17.41
CA LEU A 51 25.65 -17.47 -17.66
C LEU A 51 24.91 -16.40 -16.85
N PHE A 52 25.20 -16.26 -15.55
CA PHE A 52 24.60 -15.22 -14.73
C PHE A 52 24.95 -13.80 -15.21
N GLU A 53 26.15 -13.56 -15.74
CA GLU A 53 26.52 -12.29 -16.38
C GLU A 53 25.68 -12.00 -17.64
N VAL A 54 25.44 -13.00 -18.50
CA VAL A 54 24.54 -12.88 -19.66
C VAL A 54 23.12 -12.55 -19.21
N LEU A 55 22.60 -13.27 -18.22
CA LEU A 55 21.28 -13.03 -17.65
C LEU A 55 21.17 -11.64 -17.01
N GLY A 56 22.21 -11.19 -16.31
CA GLY A 56 22.26 -9.86 -15.69
C GLY A 56 22.25 -8.72 -16.70
N ASP A 57 23.01 -8.84 -17.79
CA ASP A 57 23.02 -7.84 -18.86
C ASP A 57 21.67 -7.80 -19.60
N MET A 58 21.03 -8.95 -19.83
CA MET A 58 19.67 -9.00 -20.37
C MET A 58 18.65 -8.39 -19.39
N TRP A 59 18.79 -8.68 -18.09
CA TRP A 59 17.88 -8.22 -17.04
C TRP A 59 17.93 -6.70 -16.86
N VAL A 60 19.13 -6.12 -16.74
CA VAL A 60 19.28 -4.66 -16.55
C VAL A 60 18.64 -3.88 -17.70
N VAL A 61 18.80 -4.37 -18.93
CA VAL A 61 18.15 -3.77 -20.12
C VAL A 61 16.64 -4.00 -20.10
N SER A 62 16.19 -5.23 -19.80
CA SER A 62 14.76 -5.55 -19.75
C SER A 62 13.98 -4.74 -18.71
N ARG A 63 14.68 -4.25 -17.66
CA ARG A 63 14.08 -3.49 -16.56
C ARG A 63 14.28 -1.98 -16.64
N ASN A 64 15.16 -1.50 -17.52
CA ASN A 64 15.46 -0.08 -17.65
C ASN A 64 14.95 0.46 -19.00
N PRO A 65 13.83 1.20 -19.02
CA PRO A 65 13.25 1.68 -20.28
C PRO A 65 14.15 2.68 -21.00
N TYR A 66 15.05 3.38 -20.31
CA TYR A 66 16.04 4.26 -20.96
C TYR A 66 17.06 3.45 -21.75
N LEU A 67 17.50 2.30 -21.23
CA LEU A 67 18.37 1.38 -21.98
C LEU A 67 17.61 0.71 -23.13
N GLN A 68 16.33 0.38 -22.92
CA GLN A 68 15.49 -0.14 -24.01
C GLN A 68 15.39 0.88 -25.14
N ASP A 69 15.02 2.12 -24.83
CA ASP A 69 14.87 3.19 -25.82
C ASP A 69 16.19 3.42 -26.59
N ASP A 70 17.33 3.55 -25.90
CA ASP A 70 18.65 3.72 -26.55
C ASP A 70 18.99 2.57 -27.50
N LEU A 71 18.72 1.32 -27.12
CA LEU A 71 18.98 0.14 -27.94
C LEU A 71 17.92 -0.08 -29.04
N GLN A 72 16.71 0.45 -28.87
CA GLN A 72 15.68 0.44 -29.91
C GLN A 72 16.03 1.42 -31.04
N ASP A 73 16.61 2.57 -30.68
CA ASP A 73 16.95 3.65 -31.61
C ASP A 73 18.33 3.46 -32.28
N ASP A 74 19.31 2.86 -31.58
CA ASP A 74 20.67 2.63 -32.08
C ASP A 74 20.93 1.15 -32.39
N HIS A 75 20.70 0.76 -33.65
CA HIS A 75 20.96 -0.58 -34.16
C HIS A 75 22.42 -1.04 -33.96
N LYS A 76 23.41 -0.13 -33.96
CA LYS A 76 24.82 -0.48 -33.79
C LYS A 76 25.11 -0.85 -32.35
N ARG A 77 24.60 -0.08 -31.38
CA ARG A 77 24.70 -0.43 -29.94
C ARG A 77 23.98 -1.72 -29.62
N ARG A 78 22.77 -1.91 -30.15
CA ARG A 78 22.01 -3.16 -30.01
C ARG A 78 22.79 -4.36 -30.52
N ARG A 79 23.38 -4.25 -31.72
CA ARG A 79 24.22 -5.31 -32.28
C ARG A 79 25.45 -5.57 -31.40
N GLY A 80 26.12 -4.52 -30.94
CA GLY A 80 27.27 -4.65 -30.04
C GLY A 80 26.95 -5.38 -28.73
N LEU A 81 25.78 -5.12 -28.13
CA LEU A 81 25.30 -5.87 -26.96
C LEU A 81 25.07 -7.34 -27.31
N LEU A 82 24.33 -7.64 -28.37
CA LEU A 82 24.02 -9.02 -28.76
C LEU A 82 25.29 -9.82 -29.13
N ASP A 83 26.25 -9.19 -29.81
CA ASP A 83 27.54 -9.80 -30.14
C ASP A 83 28.34 -10.11 -28.85
N ALA A 84 28.32 -9.21 -27.86
CA ALA A 84 28.97 -9.42 -26.57
C ALA A 84 28.32 -10.56 -25.76
N LEU A 85 26.98 -10.66 -25.75
CA LEU A 85 26.27 -11.76 -25.10
C LEU A 85 26.62 -13.11 -25.76
N ASN A 86 26.57 -13.17 -27.10
CA ASN A 86 26.93 -14.39 -27.84
C ASN A 86 28.39 -14.79 -27.62
N HIS A 87 29.32 -13.82 -27.61
CA HIS A 87 30.73 -14.10 -27.33
C HIS A 87 30.94 -14.78 -25.97
N ARG A 88 30.19 -14.37 -24.93
CA ARG A 88 30.24 -15.05 -23.62
C ARG A 88 29.66 -16.46 -23.66
N LEU A 89 28.60 -16.68 -24.45
CA LEU A 89 28.04 -18.02 -24.66
C LEU A 89 29.01 -18.93 -25.43
N ASP A 90 29.75 -18.42 -26.41
CA ASP A 90 30.80 -19.17 -27.12
C ASP A 90 31.94 -19.58 -26.16
N GLN A 91 32.30 -18.67 -25.25
CA GLN A 91 33.25 -18.96 -24.18
C GLN A 91 32.73 -20.00 -23.18
N PHE A 92 31.42 -20.01 -22.89
CA PHE A 92 30.78 -21.06 -22.10
C PHE A 92 30.89 -22.41 -22.82
N GLU A 93 30.57 -22.45 -24.12
CA GLU A 93 30.62 -23.66 -24.95
C GLU A 93 31.99 -24.31 -24.97
N SER A 94 33.05 -23.52 -25.21
CA SER A 94 34.44 -24.01 -25.22
C SER A 94 34.86 -24.69 -23.91
N ARG A 95 34.20 -24.36 -22.80
CA ARG A 95 34.47 -24.92 -21.46
C ARG A 95 33.55 -26.06 -21.07
N ALA A 96 32.44 -26.26 -21.77
CA ALA A 96 31.50 -27.32 -21.47
C ALA A 96 32.09 -28.72 -21.74
N GLN A 97 33.15 -28.83 -22.56
CA GLN A 97 33.95 -30.05 -22.79
C GLN A 97 33.09 -31.33 -22.88
N GLU A 98 32.07 -31.31 -23.75
CA GLU A 98 31.11 -32.41 -24.03
C GLU A 98 30.08 -32.73 -22.93
N ASN A 99 30.03 -31.97 -21.82
CA ASN A 99 29.00 -32.14 -20.80
C ASN A 99 27.59 -31.86 -21.37
N THR A 100 26.79 -32.92 -21.53
CA THR A 100 25.47 -32.86 -22.16
C THR A 100 24.50 -31.93 -21.43
N GLN A 101 24.51 -31.93 -20.09
CA GLN A 101 23.65 -31.04 -19.28
C GLN A 101 24.07 -29.57 -19.44
N ALA A 102 25.38 -29.29 -19.48
CA ALA A 102 25.89 -27.94 -19.72
C ALA A 102 25.55 -27.44 -21.13
N LEU A 103 25.61 -28.31 -22.14
CA LEU A 103 25.22 -27.99 -23.52
C LEU A 103 23.71 -27.75 -23.66
N GLN A 104 22.87 -28.50 -22.94
CA GLN A 104 21.43 -28.23 -22.86
C GLN A 104 21.14 -26.87 -22.23
N LEU A 105 21.83 -26.54 -21.14
CA LEU A 105 21.67 -25.22 -20.49
C LEU A 105 22.15 -24.07 -21.40
N LEU A 106 23.25 -24.27 -22.12
CA LEU A 106 23.74 -23.34 -23.12
C LEU A 106 22.72 -23.11 -24.24
N GLN A 107 22.07 -24.17 -24.73
CA GLN A 107 21.04 -24.06 -25.75
C GLN A 107 19.87 -23.18 -25.28
N LEU A 108 19.37 -23.41 -24.06
CA LEU A 108 18.34 -22.56 -23.46
C LEU A 108 18.78 -21.09 -23.37
N ALA A 109 20.06 -20.85 -23.04
CA ALA A 109 20.62 -19.50 -22.95
C ALA A 109 20.74 -18.81 -24.32
N ARG A 110 21.17 -19.53 -25.36
CA ARG A 110 21.21 -19.01 -26.74
C ARG A 110 19.82 -18.65 -27.22
N GLU A 111 18.83 -19.50 -26.97
CA GLU A 111 17.43 -19.20 -27.30
C GLU A 111 16.90 -17.99 -26.53
N ALA A 112 17.29 -17.81 -25.26
CA ALA A 112 16.92 -16.62 -24.49
C ALA A 112 17.54 -15.34 -25.06
N VAL A 113 18.81 -15.37 -25.49
CA VAL A 113 19.47 -14.23 -26.16
C VAL A 113 18.79 -13.90 -27.49
N ILE A 114 18.40 -14.92 -28.28
CA ILE A 114 17.64 -14.71 -29.53
C ILE A 114 16.30 -14.04 -29.23
N ARG A 115 15.51 -14.59 -28.28
CA ARG A 115 14.22 -13.99 -27.87
C ARG A 115 14.38 -12.54 -27.40
N PHE A 116 15.46 -12.25 -26.67
CA PHE A 116 15.79 -10.91 -26.21
C PHE A 116 16.15 -9.96 -27.37
N GLY A 117 16.95 -10.42 -28.34
CA GLY A 117 17.24 -9.65 -29.55
C GLY A 117 15.98 -9.34 -30.37
N ASP A 118 15.12 -10.34 -30.56
CA ASP A 118 13.87 -10.22 -31.33
C ASP A 118 12.84 -9.28 -30.66
N CYS A 119 12.95 -9.05 -29.35
CA CYS A 119 12.00 -8.21 -28.63
C CYS A 119 12.06 -6.75 -29.08
N PHE A 120 13.24 -6.26 -29.48
CA PHE A 120 13.42 -4.85 -29.89
C PHE A 120 12.62 -4.55 -31.17
N GLU A 121 12.73 -5.41 -32.19
CA GLU A 121 11.99 -5.26 -33.44
C GLU A 121 10.48 -5.43 -33.24
N ARG A 122 10.10 -6.42 -32.41
CA ARG A 122 8.70 -6.64 -32.05
C ARG A 122 8.09 -5.44 -31.34
N ASN A 123 8.84 -4.82 -30.43
CA ASN A 123 8.42 -3.63 -29.71
C ASN A 123 8.35 -2.42 -30.64
N ASN A 124 9.30 -2.22 -31.55
CA ASN A 124 9.24 -1.14 -32.55
C ASN A 124 8.00 -1.27 -33.42
N LYS A 125 7.73 -2.47 -33.95
CA LYS A 125 6.51 -2.74 -34.70
C LYS A 125 5.24 -2.46 -33.90
N LEU A 126 5.19 -2.89 -32.63
CA LEU A 126 4.03 -2.65 -31.78
C LEU A 126 3.87 -1.14 -31.46
N ARG A 127 4.96 -0.40 -31.24
CA ARG A 127 4.93 1.07 -31.07
C ARG A 127 4.31 1.74 -32.30
N ASP A 128 4.73 1.34 -33.50
CA ASP A 128 4.18 1.87 -34.75
C ASP A 128 2.69 1.52 -34.94
N ASP A 129 2.30 0.28 -34.64
CA ASP A 129 0.91 -0.18 -34.76
C ASP A 129 0.01 0.60 -33.78
N VAL A 130 0.45 0.79 -32.54
CA VAL A 130 -0.25 1.58 -31.50
C VAL A 130 -0.33 3.06 -31.88
N TYR A 131 0.78 3.66 -32.32
CA TYR A 131 0.80 5.06 -32.76
C TYR A 131 -0.15 5.27 -33.94
N ARG A 132 -0.12 4.40 -34.95
CA ARG A 132 -1.01 4.48 -36.11
C ARG A 132 -2.49 4.37 -35.73
N ALA A 133 -2.81 3.54 -34.75
CA ALA A 133 -4.18 3.40 -34.25
C ALA A 133 -4.67 4.63 -33.48
N LEU A 134 -3.77 5.36 -32.81
CA LEU A 134 -4.12 6.45 -31.88
C LEU A 134 -3.93 7.87 -32.43
N GLN A 135 -3.08 8.08 -33.44
CA GLN A 135 -2.66 9.42 -33.93
C GLN A 135 -3.80 10.32 -34.44
N HIS A 136 -4.96 9.74 -34.79
CA HIS A 136 -6.15 10.49 -35.21
C HIS A 136 -7.22 10.59 -34.12
N ILE A 137 -7.01 9.92 -32.99
CA ILE A 137 -7.93 9.87 -31.85
C ILE A 137 -7.52 10.92 -30.82
N THR A 138 -6.22 11.01 -30.51
CA THR A 138 -5.67 11.94 -29.54
C THR A 138 -4.36 12.54 -30.05
N ARG A 139 -3.84 13.55 -29.34
CA ARG A 139 -2.61 14.24 -29.73
C ARG A 139 -1.39 13.33 -29.58
N ARG A 140 -0.36 13.59 -30.38
CA ARG A 140 0.89 12.82 -30.39
C ARG A 140 1.57 12.79 -29.01
N ASP A 141 1.58 13.91 -28.30
CA ASP A 141 2.16 14.07 -26.96
C ASP A 141 1.37 13.33 -25.88
N ASN A 142 0.14 12.88 -26.17
CA ASN A 142 -0.63 12.03 -25.27
C ASN A 142 -0.28 10.55 -25.41
N ILE A 143 0.62 10.16 -26.34
CA ILE A 143 1.03 8.77 -26.57
C ILE A 143 2.52 8.66 -26.21
N ASP A 144 2.82 8.36 -24.95
CA ASP A 144 4.18 8.44 -24.41
C ASP A 144 4.81 7.06 -24.20
N PHE A 145 5.81 6.76 -25.03
CA PHE A 145 6.66 5.56 -24.92
C PHE A 145 7.95 5.79 -24.14
N GLY A 146 8.22 7.03 -23.72
CA GLY A 146 9.49 7.43 -23.12
C GLY A 146 9.69 6.87 -21.71
N GLY A 147 10.96 6.63 -21.37
CA GLY A 147 11.35 6.08 -20.08
C GLY A 147 10.79 6.81 -18.85
N LEU A 148 10.69 8.15 -18.87
CA LEU A 148 10.18 8.91 -17.72
C LEU A 148 8.70 8.62 -17.43
N ALA A 149 7.84 8.64 -18.46
CA ALA A 149 6.43 8.31 -18.30
C ALA A 149 6.27 6.88 -17.83
N ARG A 150 6.99 5.93 -18.45
CA ARG A 150 6.90 4.51 -18.09
C ARG A 150 7.36 4.25 -16.64
N VAL A 151 8.45 4.87 -16.18
CA VAL A 151 8.96 4.73 -14.81
C VAL A 151 8.00 5.32 -13.78
N SER A 152 7.51 6.53 -14.01
CA SER A 152 6.59 7.21 -13.08
C SER A 152 5.23 6.52 -12.96
N HIS A 153 4.88 5.66 -13.91
CA HIS A 153 3.62 4.93 -13.96
C HIS A 153 3.75 3.42 -13.71
N ALA A 154 4.95 2.94 -13.35
CA ALA A 154 5.20 1.52 -13.08
C ALA A 154 4.73 1.05 -11.68
N THR A 155 4.34 1.99 -10.80
CA THR A 155 3.97 1.69 -9.42
C THR A 155 2.87 2.61 -8.89
N ASP A 156 2.25 2.22 -7.79
CA ASP A 156 1.35 3.03 -6.96
C ASP A 156 1.93 3.18 -5.53
N ALA A 157 1.10 3.53 -4.54
CA ALA A 157 1.58 3.74 -3.17
C ALA A 157 1.98 2.42 -2.45
N THR A 158 1.77 1.25 -3.06
CA THR A 158 2.36 -0.02 -2.60
C THR A 158 3.88 -0.07 -2.80
N ASP A 159 4.41 0.78 -3.69
CA ASP A 159 5.80 0.78 -4.13
C ASP A 159 6.24 -0.52 -4.85
N TRP A 160 5.28 -1.36 -5.26
CA TRP A 160 5.55 -2.57 -6.05
C TRP A 160 5.91 -2.22 -7.49
N ARG A 161 7.02 -2.75 -7.97
CA ARG A 161 7.55 -2.53 -9.34
C ARG A 161 7.68 -3.87 -10.06
N VAL A 162 6.55 -4.38 -10.57
CA VAL A 162 6.48 -5.72 -11.17
C VAL A 162 6.88 -5.69 -12.64
N GLU A 163 6.15 -4.99 -13.52
CA GLU A 163 6.52 -4.74 -14.92
C GLU A 163 6.51 -3.24 -15.24
N MET A 164 7.19 -2.86 -16.33
CA MET A 164 7.09 -1.51 -16.89
C MET A 164 5.91 -1.45 -17.86
N PRO A 165 5.09 -0.39 -17.84
CA PRO A 165 4.04 -0.27 -18.84
C PRO A 165 4.65 -0.09 -20.23
N PHE A 166 3.98 -0.59 -21.27
CA PHE A 166 4.41 -0.46 -22.66
C PHE A 166 4.35 0.99 -23.14
N VAL A 167 3.24 1.66 -22.81
CA VAL A 167 2.96 3.06 -23.18
C VAL A 167 2.06 3.68 -22.11
N VAL A 168 2.19 4.99 -21.93
CA VAL A 168 1.27 5.80 -21.12
C VAL A 168 0.47 6.68 -22.06
N ILE A 169 -0.85 6.68 -21.88
CA ILE A 169 -1.77 7.50 -22.67
C ILE A 169 -2.54 8.45 -21.76
N SER A 170 -2.47 9.76 -22.02
CA SER A 170 -3.13 10.80 -21.21
C SER A 170 -4.15 11.59 -22.06
N PRO A 171 -5.42 11.14 -22.20
CA PRO A 171 -6.43 11.83 -23.00
C PRO A 171 -6.74 13.24 -22.48
N ASP A 172 -6.86 14.22 -23.38
CA ASP A 172 -7.24 15.59 -23.05
C ASP A 172 -8.75 15.72 -22.78
N ARG A 173 -9.56 14.84 -23.37
CA ARG A 173 -11.03 14.94 -23.34
C ARG A 173 -11.70 13.58 -23.16
N GLU A 174 -12.82 13.62 -22.46
CA GLU A 174 -13.68 12.45 -22.25
C GLU A 174 -14.12 11.78 -23.57
N SER A 175 -14.28 12.55 -24.65
CA SER A 175 -14.69 12.03 -25.97
C SER A 175 -13.66 11.11 -26.62
N GLU A 176 -12.39 11.20 -26.25
CA GLU A 176 -11.30 10.39 -26.84
C GLU A 176 -11.24 8.98 -26.23
N VAL A 177 -11.64 8.85 -24.97
CA VAL A 177 -11.40 7.68 -24.12
C VAL A 177 -11.91 6.38 -24.76
N ALA A 178 -13.13 6.38 -25.27
CA ALA A 178 -13.72 5.18 -25.86
C ALA A 178 -12.97 4.67 -27.10
N ALA A 179 -12.52 5.59 -27.95
CA ALA A 179 -11.75 5.25 -29.13
C ALA A 179 -10.33 4.77 -28.73
N ILE A 180 -9.72 5.37 -27.71
CA ILE A 180 -8.43 4.93 -27.15
C ILE A 180 -8.54 3.50 -26.61
N VAL A 181 -9.59 3.20 -25.82
CA VAL A 181 -9.83 1.86 -25.26
C VAL A 181 -9.95 0.81 -26.38
N SER A 182 -10.79 1.08 -27.37
CA SER A 182 -10.98 0.19 -28.52
C SER A 182 -9.68 -0.02 -29.32
N ALA A 183 -8.89 1.05 -29.54
CA ALA A 183 -7.61 0.97 -30.22
C ALA A 183 -6.59 0.11 -29.45
N CYS A 184 -6.45 0.32 -28.14
CA CYS A 184 -5.54 -0.45 -27.29
C CYS A 184 -5.90 -1.94 -27.28
N ILE A 185 -7.18 -2.29 -27.14
CA ILE A 185 -7.66 -3.67 -27.18
C ILE A 185 -7.38 -4.30 -28.56
N SER A 186 -7.61 -3.56 -29.64
CA SER A 186 -7.34 -4.03 -31.01
C SER A 186 -5.84 -4.28 -31.26
N CYS A 187 -4.97 -3.57 -30.56
CA CYS A 187 -3.52 -3.81 -30.56
C CYS A 187 -3.08 -4.93 -29.60
N GLY A 188 -4.01 -5.58 -28.89
CA GLY A 188 -3.70 -6.65 -27.93
C GLY A 188 -3.02 -6.16 -26.65
N LEU A 189 -3.29 -4.92 -26.24
CA LEU A 189 -2.79 -4.32 -24.99
C LEU A 189 -3.78 -4.52 -23.85
N SER A 190 -3.25 -4.73 -22.64
CA SER A 190 -4.03 -4.79 -21.40
C SER A 190 -4.15 -3.40 -20.79
N ILE A 191 -5.35 -2.92 -20.53
CA ILE A 191 -5.57 -1.53 -20.09
C ILE A 191 -5.61 -1.45 -18.57
N ILE A 192 -4.86 -0.49 -18.01
CA ILE A 192 -4.91 -0.11 -16.60
C ILE A 192 -5.29 1.38 -16.53
N PRO A 193 -6.51 1.71 -16.10
CA PRO A 193 -6.88 3.08 -15.77
C PRO A 193 -6.06 3.60 -14.60
N ARG A 194 -5.57 4.84 -14.68
CA ARG A 194 -4.83 5.48 -13.60
C ARG A 194 -5.32 6.90 -13.35
N GLY A 195 -5.36 7.27 -12.08
CA GLY A 195 -5.50 8.66 -11.62
C GLY A 195 -4.18 9.13 -10.99
N GLY A 196 -4.22 9.58 -9.75
CA GLY A 196 -3.03 10.01 -9.00
C GLY A 196 -2.05 8.89 -8.58
N GLY A 197 -2.36 7.60 -8.83
CA GLY A 197 -1.48 6.49 -8.44
C GLY A 197 -1.32 6.32 -6.92
N THR A 198 -2.28 6.77 -6.12
CA THR A 198 -2.20 6.79 -4.65
C THR A 198 -2.81 5.55 -3.97
N GLY A 199 -3.21 4.54 -4.75
CA GLY A 199 -3.79 3.30 -4.23
C GLY A 199 -2.78 2.41 -3.51
N TYR A 200 -3.25 1.61 -2.55
CA TYR A 200 -2.44 0.67 -1.75
C TYR A 200 -2.76 -0.81 -2.04
N THR A 201 -3.43 -1.11 -3.17
CA THR A 201 -3.84 -2.46 -3.55
C THR A 201 -3.09 -3.02 -4.75
N GLY A 202 -2.19 -2.25 -5.36
CA GLY A 202 -1.47 -2.65 -6.57
C GLY A 202 -2.32 -2.51 -7.85
N SER A 203 -3.50 -1.87 -7.78
CA SER A 203 -4.45 -1.79 -8.90
C SER A 203 -3.91 -1.01 -10.11
N ALA A 204 -2.93 -0.13 -9.90
CA ALA A 204 -2.28 0.62 -10.97
C ALA A 204 -0.88 0.09 -11.32
N VAL A 205 -0.50 -1.11 -10.84
CA VAL A 205 0.79 -1.74 -11.10
C VAL A 205 0.70 -2.65 -12.33
N PRO A 206 1.50 -2.43 -13.38
CA PRO A 206 1.59 -3.35 -14.51
C PRO A 206 2.11 -4.72 -14.09
N LEU A 207 1.37 -5.77 -14.45
CA LEU A 207 1.78 -7.17 -14.26
C LEU A 207 2.21 -7.85 -15.56
N ASP A 208 2.05 -7.17 -16.69
CA ASP A 208 2.37 -7.67 -18.02
C ASP A 208 3.09 -6.59 -18.85
N THR A 209 4.01 -7.03 -19.71
CA THR A 209 4.83 -6.14 -20.55
C THR A 209 4.06 -5.41 -21.64
N ARG A 210 2.81 -5.83 -21.95
CA ARG A 210 1.88 -5.18 -22.88
C ARG A 210 0.82 -4.35 -22.16
N ALA A 211 0.99 -4.10 -20.86
CA ALA A 211 0.10 -3.20 -20.14
C ALA A 211 0.23 -1.76 -20.67
N VAL A 212 -0.90 -1.12 -20.97
CA VAL A 212 -1.01 0.31 -21.23
C VAL A 212 -1.64 0.99 -20.04
N ILE A 213 -1.03 2.09 -19.60
CA ILE A 213 -1.64 2.95 -18.60
C ILE A 213 -2.44 4.04 -19.32
N ILE A 214 -3.73 4.16 -19.02
CA ILE A 214 -4.51 5.33 -19.44
C ILE A 214 -4.65 6.25 -18.23
N ASN A 215 -3.86 7.32 -18.19
CA ASN A 215 -3.86 8.27 -17.09
C ASN A 215 -4.92 9.37 -17.33
N THR A 216 -5.86 9.48 -16.40
CA THR A 216 -6.98 10.41 -16.47
C THR A 216 -6.65 11.82 -15.98
N GLU A 217 -5.40 12.11 -15.59
CA GLU A 217 -4.97 13.39 -15.00
C GLU A 217 -5.43 14.65 -15.76
N LYS A 218 -5.50 14.59 -17.09
CA LYS A 218 -5.93 15.73 -17.93
C LYS A 218 -7.45 15.88 -18.03
N LEU A 219 -8.24 14.92 -17.55
CA LEU A 219 -9.70 15.02 -17.45
C LEU A 219 -10.10 15.86 -16.23
N GLU A 220 -9.71 17.12 -16.22
CA GLU A 220 -9.75 17.99 -15.04
C GLU A 220 -10.92 19.00 -15.02
N ARG A 221 -11.93 18.79 -15.86
CA ARG A 221 -13.14 19.63 -15.87
C ARG A 221 -13.78 19.66 -14.48
N LEU A 222 -13.96 20.83 -13.91
CA LEU A 222 -14.64 21.04 -12.64
C LEU A 222 -15.69 22.14 -12.82
N SER A 223 -16.97 21.82 -12.59
CA SER A 223 -18.06 22.80 -12.66
C SER A 223 -18.03 23.74 -11.46
N ALA A 224 -18.84 24.81 -11.52
CA ALA A 224 -19.26 25.50 -10.30
C ALA A 224 -20.17 24.58 -9.48
N VAL A 225 -20.45 24.99 -8.23
CA VAL A 225 -21.51 24.36 -7.44
C VAL A 225 -22.86 24.80 -8.00
N GLU A 226 -23.74 23.84 -8.24
CA GLU A 226 -25.07 24.05 -8.82
C GLU A 226 -26.14 23.51 -7.88
N GLN A 227 -27.29 24.19 -7.80
CA GLN A 227 -28.48 23.60 -7.17
C GLN A 227 -29.20 22.76 -8.22
N THR A 228 -29.40 21.48 -7.93
CA THR A 228 -29.92 20.51 -8.91
C THR A 228 -31.04 19.69 -8.30
N THR A 229 -32.15 19.58 -9.00
CA THR A 229 -33.20 18.60 -8.70
C THR A 229 -32.73 17.22 -9.15
N LEU A 230 -32.40 16.35 -8.20
CA LEU A 230 -32.03 14.96 -8.50
C LEU A 230 -33.28 14.13 -8.78
N PRO A 231 -33.22 13.09 -9.64
CA PRO A 231 -34.37 12.25 -9.94
C PRO A 231 -34.94 11.59 -8.67
N GLY A 232 -36.20 11.92 -8.35
CA GLY A 232 -36.89 11.37 -7.18
C GLY A 232 -36.51 12.00 -5.85
N VAL A 233 -35.82 13.15 -5.86
CA VAL A 233 -35.55 13.97 -4.67
C VAL A 233 -36.35 15.26 -4.80
N GLU A 234 -37.18 15.55 -3.80
CA GLU A 234 -38.12 16.68 -3.85
C GLU A 234 -37.44 18.04 -3.67
N VAL A 235 -36.30 18.07 -2.99
CA VAL A 235 -35.54 19.28 -2.70
C VAL A 235 -34.40 19.45 -3.70
N GLU A 236 -34.05 20.71 -4.01
CA GLU A 236 -32.80 20.99 -4.71
C GLU A 236 -31.61 20.66 -3.80
N VAL A 237 -30.57 20.10 -4.42
CA VAL A 237 -29.36 19.65 -3.75
C VAL A 237 -28.18 20.37 -4.38
N ALA A 238 -27.25 20.83 -3.55
CA ALA A 238 -25.98 21.34 -4.05
C ALA A 238 -25.18 20.19 -4.67
N THR A 239 -24.80 20.32 -5.93
CA THR A 239 -24.01 19.32 -6.65
C THR A 239 -22.78 19.93 -7.31
N VAL A 240 -21.82 19.06 -7.62
CA VAL A 240 -20.63 19.42 -8.39
C VAL A 240 -20.31 18.33 -9.40
N SER A 241 -20.04 18.73 -10.65
CA SER A 241 -19.66 17.84 -11.74
C SER A 241 -18.16 17.92 -11.99
N CYS A 242 -17.51 16.76 -11.98
CA CYS A 242 -16.06 16.61 -12.02
C CYS A 242 -15.65 15.65 -13.15
N GLY A 243 -14.55 15.91 -13.83
CA GLY A 243 -13.84 14.92 -14.62
C GLY A 243 -13.04 13.97 -13.71
N ALA A 244 -12.72 12.78 -14.22
CA ALA A 244 -12.05 11.74 -13.46
C ALA A 244 -10.63 12.13 -12.97
N GLY A 245 -9.97 13.07 -13.66
CA GLY A 245 -8.64 13.57 -13.34
C GLY A 245 -8.62 14.65 -12.26
N VAL A 246 -9.77 15.20 -11.87
CA VAL A 246 -9.82 16.26 -10.86
C VAL A 246 -9.25 15.74 -9.53
N VAL A 247 -8.25 16.43 -9.00
CA VAL A 247 -7.68 16.17 -7.67
C VAL A 247 -8.75 16.42 -6.61
N THR A 248 -8.91 15.48 -5.68
CA THR A 248 -9.96 15.46 -4.65
C THR A 248 -9.97 16.74 -3.80
N ARG A 249 -8.79 17.26 -3.46
CA ARG A 249 -8.61 18.53 -2.74
C ARG A 249 -9.31 19.69 -3.44
N ARG A 250 -9.22 19.80 -4.77
CA ARG A 250 -9.84 20.90 -5.54
C ARG A 250 -11.37 20.91 -5.39
N VAL A 251 -11.99 19.73 -5.37
CA VAL A 251 -13.45 19.59 -5.15
C VAL A 251 -13.81 19.97 -3.70
N SER A 252 -12.99 19.57 -2.74
CA SER A 252 -13.18 19.92 -1.33
C SER A 252 -13.08 21.42 -1.09
N GLU A 253 -12.06 22.08 -1.64
CA GLU A 253 -11.85 23.53 -1.54
C GLU A 253 -12.99 24.31 -2.20
N LEU A 254 -13.46 23.86 -3.37
CA LEU A 254 -14.61 24.47 -4.04
C LEU A 254 -15.87 24.40 -3.17
N ALA A 255 -16.14 23.24 -2.56
CA ALA A 255 -17.28 23.08 -1.66
C ALA A 255 -17.14 23.99 -0.42
N GLU A 256 -15.96 24.01 0.20
CA GLU A 256 -15.68 24.82 1.39
C GLU A 256 -15.83 26.32 1.13
N GLN A 257 -15.40 26.81 -0.05
CA GLN A 257 -15.60 28.20 -0.49
C GLN A 257 -17.08 28.60 -0.59
N GLN A 258 -17.97 27.63 -0.78
CA GLN A 258 -19.43 27.82 -0.83
C GLN A 258 -20.11 27.50 0.51
N GLY A 259 -19.34 27.31 1.60
CA GLY A 259 -19.88 26.93 2.90
C GLY A 259 -20.44 25.51 2.96
N LEU A 260 -20.05 24.66 2.01
CA LEU A 260 -20.46 23.26 1.88
C LEU A 260 -19.30 22.32 2.19
N ALA A 261 -19.60 21.04 2.29
CA ALA A 261 -18.67 19.97 2.56
C ALA A 261 -18.75 18.92 1.44
N PHE A 262 -17.60 18.64 0.82
CA PHE A 262 -17.41 17.42 0.07
C PHE A 262 -17.10 16.28 1.04
N ALA A 263 -17.89 15.19 0.97
CA ALA A 263 -17.80 14.08 1.91
C ALA A 263 -16.68 13.09 1.59
N VAL A 264 -16.24 13.02 0.33
CA VAL A 264 -15.19 12.09 -0.09
C VAL A 264 -13.82 12.68 0.24
N ASP A 265 -13.30 12.34 1.42
CA ASP A 265 -12.09 12.97 1.99
C ASP A 265 -11.01 11.96 2.44
N PRO A 266 -10.47 11.14 1.51
CA PRO A 266 -9.39 10.21 1.84
C PRO A 266 -8.14 10.94 2.35
N THR A 267 -7.28 10.22 3.09
CA THR A 267 -5.97 10.77 3.54
C THR A 267 -5.13 11.28 2.37
N SER A 268 -5.29 10.69 1.20
CA SER A 268 -4.56 11.02 -0.03
C SER A 268 -5.19 12.16 -0.84
N GLN A 269 -6.17 12.90 -0.33
CA GLN A 269 -6.96 13.85 -1.12
C GLN A 269 -6.14 14.92 -1.88
N ASP A 270 -4.93 15.21 -1.41
CA ASP A 270 -4.01 16.15 -2.06
C ASP A 270 -3.41 15.61 -3.38
N ALA A 271 -3.54 14.31 -3.64
CA ALA A 271 -3.03 13.65 -4.85
C ALA A 271 -4.03 12.66 -5.49
N SER A 272 -4.98 12.08 -4.74
CA SER A 272 -5.99 11.19 -5.32
C SER A 272 -6.97 11.96 -6.20
N THR A 273 -7.44 11.32 -7.26
CA THR A 273 -8.38 11.91 -8.21
C THR A 273 -9.76 11.30 -8.09
N ILE A 274 -10.78 12.01 -8.60
CA ILE A 274 -12.18 11.60 -8.54
C ILE A 274 -12.41 10.20 -9.15
N GLY A 275 -11.81 9.91 -10.31
CA GLY A 275 -11.93 8.59 -10.93
C GLY A 275 -11.41 7.46 -10.05
N GLY A 276 -10.27 7.68 -9.40
CA GLY A 276 -9.71 6.74 -8.43
C GLY A 276 -10.61 6.57 -7.20
N ASN A 277 -11.18 7.65 -6.66
CA ASN A 277 -12.08 7.57 -5.51
C ASN A 277 -13.34 6.75 -5.81
N ILE A 278 -13.85 6.81 -7.04
CA ILE A 278 -15.00 6.02 -7.50
C ILE A 278 -14.59 4.55 -7.66
N ALA A 279 -13.51 4.30 -8.40
CA ALA A 279 -13.00 2.95 -8.66
C ALA A 279 -12.67 2.17 -7.36
N MET A 280 -12.23 2.87 -6.32
CA MET A 280 -11.88 2.29 -5.02
C MET A 280 -13.00 2.40 -3.97
N ASN A 281 -14.12 3.06 -4.29
CA ASN A 281 -15.15 3.44 -3.32
C ASN A 281 -14.54 4.07 -2.04
N ALA A 282 -13.70 5.08 -2.25
CA ALA A 282 -12.92 5.72 -1.20
C ALA A 282 -13.80 6.21 -0.03
N GLY A 283 -13.30 6.00 1.19
CA GLY A 283 -13.86 6.61 2.39
C GLY A 283 -13.05 7.84 2.80
N GLY A 284 -13.13 8.17 4.08
CA GLY A 284 -12.43 9.28 4.70
C GLY A 284 -13.03 9.57 6.06
N LYS A 285 -12.55 10.61 6.75
CA LYS A 285 -13.01 10.92 8.11
C LYS A 285 -14.51 11.30 8.13
N LYS A 286 -15.01 11.93 7.07
CA LYS A 286 -16.42 12.36 6.94
C LYS A 286 -17.36 11.20 6.60
N ALA A 287 -16.84 10.01 6.30
CA ALA A 287 -17.67 8.85 6.00
C ALA A 287 -18.56 8.41 7.17
N VAL A 288 -18.19 8.80 8.40
CA VAL A 288 -19.03 8.61 9.60
C VAL A 288 -20.39 9.30 9.45
N LEU A 289 -20.45 10.46 8.80
CA LEU A 289 -21.71 11.19 8.55
C LEU A 289 -22.39 10.73 7.27
N TRP A 290 -21.68 10.75 6.15
CA TRP A 290 -22.28 10.67 4.81
C TRP A 290 -21.85 9.45 4.00
N GLY A 291 -21.15 8.48 4.61
CA GLY A 291 -20.69 7.27 3.93
C GLY A 291 -19.52 7.50 2.97
N THR A 292 -19.26 6.51 2.11
CA THR A 292 -18.11 6.50 1.18
C THR A 292 -18.45 7.20 -0.13
N THR A 293 -17.56 7.13 -1.13
CA THR A 293 -17.79 7.73 -2.45
C THR A 293 -19.16 7.38 -3.04
N LEU A 294 -19.56 6.10 -3.00
CA LEU A 294 -20.84 5.65 -3.55
C LEU A 294 -22.05 6.35 -2.93
N ASP A 295 -22.03 6.56 -1.61
CA ASP A 295 -23.11 7.21 -0.88
C ASP A 295 -23.37 8.65 -1.37
N ASN A 296 -22.35 9.27 -1.98
CA ASN A 296 -22.35 10.69 -2.38
C ASN A 296 -22.45 10.89 -3.90
N LEU A 297 -22.51 9.81 -4.69
CA LEU A 297 -22.64 9.88 -6.15
C LEU A 297 -24.10 10.10 -6.56
N ALA A 298 -24.35 11.21 -7.26
CA ALA A 298 -25.61 11.42 -7.99
C ALA A 298 -25.57 10.70 -9.34
N SER A 299 -24.44 10.77 -10.04
CA SER A 299 -24.21 10.06 -11.30
C SER A 299 -22.72 9.90 -11.62
N TRP A 300 -22.38 8.97 -12.50
CA TRP A 300 -21.05 8.87 -13.10
C TRP A 300 -21.10 8.32 -14.52
N ARG A 301 -20.03 8.58 -15.25
CA ARG A 301 -19.83 8.15 -16.63
C ARG A 301 -18.53 7.35 -16.70
N MET A 302 -18.55 6.32 -17.53
CA MET A 302 -17.41 5.45 -17.75
C MET A 302 -17.41 4.89 -19.18
N VAL A 303 -16.25 4.38 -19.59
CA VAL A 303 -16.07 3.62 -20.83
C VAL A 303 -15.89 2.15 -20.49
N THR A 304 -16.72 1.29 -21.09
CA THR A 304 -16.61 -0.17 -20.90
C THR A 304 -15.50 -0.76 -21.77
N PRO A 305 -15.06 -2.02 -21.52
CA PRO A 305 -14.13 -2.72 -22.41
C PRO A 305 -14.63 -2.89 -23.85
N GLN A 306 -15.93 -2.76 -24.10
CA GLN A 306 -16.51 -2.78 -25.45
C GLN A 306 -16.41 -1.43 -26.17
N GLY A 307 -15.82 -0.40 -25.55
CA GLY A 307 -15.76 0.95 -26.10
C GLY A 307 -17.10 1.69 -26.06
N GLU A 308 -18.03 1.26 -25.20
CA GLU A 308 -19.34 1.91 -25.02
C GLU A 308 -19.26 2.96 -23.92
N LEU A 309 -19.97 4.08 -24.10
CA LEU A 309 -20.18 5.07 -23.05
C LEU A 309 -21.31 4.57 -22.13
N LEU A 310 -21.01 4.39 -20.85
CA LEU A 310 -21.97 4.03 -19.83
C LEU A 310 -22.19 5.20 -18.89
N GLU A 311 -23.44 5.63 -18.76
CA GLU A 311 -23.89 6.59 -17.75
C GLU A 311 -24.72 5.87 -16.70
N VAL A 312 -24.36 6.08 -15.43
CA VAL A 312 -25.08 5.55 -14.27
C VAL A 312 -25.64 6.72 -13.48
N VAL A 313 -26.95 6.70 -13.22
CA VAL A 313 -27.65 7.74 -12.46
C VAL A 313 -28.34 7.09 -11.26
N ARG A 314 -28.07 7.59 -10.06
CA ARG A 314 -28.75 7.18 -8.83
C ARG A 314 -30.13 7.85 -8.78
N LEU A 315 -31.17 7.05 -8.59
CA LEU A 315 -32.55 7.52 -8.44
C LEU A 315 -32.93 7.50 -6.96
N ASN A 316 -33.81 8.41 -6.53
CA ASN A 316 -34.32 8.50 -5.16
C ASN A 316 -33.17 8.57 -4.13
N HIS A 317 -32.18 9.43 -4.38
CA HIS A 317 -31.00 9.56 -3.53
C HIS A 317 -31.40 10.03 -2.11
N ASN A 318 -31.04 9.31 -1.04
CA ASN A 318 -31.39 9.70 0.34
C ASN A 318 -30.55 10.82 0.95
N LEU A 319 -29.47 11.24 0.27
CA LEU A 319 -28.54 12.28 0.75
C LEU A 319 -27.81 11.87 2.04
N GLY A 320 -27.77 10.57 2.32
CA GLY A 320 -27.12 9.97 3.47
C GLY A 320 -26.51 8.63 3.09
N LYS A 321 -26.39 7.74 4.07
CA LYS A 321 -25.72 6.46 3.84
C LYS A 321 -26.62 5.54 3.03
N ILE A 322 -26.09 4.98 1.94
CA ILE A 322 -26.84 4.20 0.94
C ILE A 322 -27.55 2.97 1.54
N HIS A 323 -26.97 2.38 2.57
CA HIS A 323 -27.47 1.15 3.20
C HIS A 323 -28.63 1.37 4.17
N GLU A 324 -28.92 2.62 4.53
CA GLU A 324 -30.08 2.99 5.34
C GLU A 324 -31.37 3.02 4.51
N GLN A 325 -31.26 3.05 3.17
CA GLN A 325 -32.41 2.93 2.28
C GLN A 325 -32.87 1.47 2.19
N PRO A 326 -34.19 1.18 2.20
CA PRO A 326 -34.69 -0.18 1.97
C PRO A 326 -34.22 -0.74 0.62
N ASN A 327 -34.45 0.02 -0.45
CA ASN A 327 -34.01 -0.28 -1.81
C ASN A 327 -33.30 0.93 -2.41
N VAL A 328 -32.28 0.68 -3.22
CA VAL A 328 -31.50 1.67 -3.94
C VAL A 328 -31.59 1.37 -5.43
N THR A 329 -31.88 2.40 -6.22
CA THR A 329 -32.13 2.25 -7.65
C THR A 329 -31.12 3.03 -8.48
N PHE A 330 -30.56 2.38 -9.50
CA PHE A 330 -29.67 2.99 -10.47
C PHE A 330 -30.20 2.79 -11.89
N ARG A 331 -30.21 3.84 -12.70
CA ARG A 331 -30.46 3.75 -14.14
C ARG A 331 -29.12 3.75 -14.87
N LEU A 332 -28.89 2.71 -15.66
CA LEU A 332 -27.70 2.52 -16.47
C LEU A 332 -28.07 2.71 -17.93
N SER A 333 -27.38 3.61 -18.64
CA SER A 333 -27.62 3.93 -20.05
C SER A 333 -26.34 3.72 -20.86
N TRP A 334 -26.36 2.79 -21.80
CA TRP A 334 -25.24 2.53 -22.70
C TRP A 334 -25.45 3.26 -24.01
N ARG A 335 -24.43 3.97 -24.46
CA ARG A 335 -24.43 4.76 -25.68
C ARG A 335 -23.20 4.44 -26.52
N ARG A 336 -23.35 4.51 -27.84
CA ARG A 336 -22.21 4.43 -28.76
C ARG A 336 -21.35 5.70 -28.59
N ALA A 337 -20.03 5.57 -28.54
CA ALA A 337 -19.17 6.71 -28.23
C ALA A 337 -19.18 7.85 -29.26
N GLY A 338 -19.27 7.53 -30.54
CA GLY A 338 -19.22 8.52 -31.63
C GLY A 338 -20.46 9.41 -31.70
N ASP A 339 -21.60 8.81 -32.04
CA ASP A 339 -22.87 9.53 -32.24
C ASP A 339 -23.72 9.65 -30.96
N LYS A 340 -23.27 9.06 -29.84
CA LYS A 340 -23.98 9.03 -28.54
C LYS A 340 -25.37 8.38 -28.62
N THR A 341 -25.63 7.60 -29.67
CA THR A 341 -26.88 6.85 -29.85
C THR A 341 -27.07 5.89 -28.69
N LEU A 342 -28.27 5.90 -28.09
CA LEU A 342 -28.63 4.98 -27.03
C LEU A 342 -28.69 3.55 -27.58
N ILE A 343 -27.90 2.65 -27.00
CA ILE A 343 -27.86 1.23 -27.34
C ILE A 343 -28.88 0.47 -26.48
N ARG A 344 -28.83 0.68 -25.16
CA ARG A 344 -29.73 0.05 -24.19
C ARG A 344 -29.79 0.83 -22.89
N THR A 345 -30.83 0.57 -22.11
CA THR A 345 -30.98 1.03 -20.72
C THR A 345 -31.29 -0.17 -19.82
N LYS A 346 -30.80 -0.15 -18.59
CA LYS A 346 -31.12 -1.12 -17.54
C LYS A 346 -31.34 -0.38 -16.23
N THR A 347 -32.35 -0.79 -15.46
CA THR A 347 -32.50 -0.34 -14.08
C THR A 347 -32.00 -1.44 -13.14
N LEU A 348 -31.13 -1.09 -12.20
CA LEU A 348 -30.75 -1.95 -11.09
C LEU A 348 -31.52 -1.49 -9.85
N GLU A 349 -32.22 -2.40 -9.19
CA GLU A 349 -32.81 -2.20 -7.88
C GLU A 349 -32.17 -3.18 -6.92
N ILE A 350 -31.53 -2.64 -5.87
CA ILE A 350 -30.66 -3.39 -4.97
C ILE A 350 -31.09 -3.06 -3.53
N PRO A 351 -31.33 -4.06 -2.66
CA PRO A 351 -31.57 -3.78 -1.25
C PRO A 351 -30.41 -2.97 -0.65
N GLY A 352 -30.67 -1.90 0.09
CA GLY A 352 -29.58 -1.06 0.62
C GLY A 352 -28.60 -1.83 1.51
N THR A 353 -29.11 -2.81 2.25
CA THR A 353 -28.32 -3.73 3.09
C THR A 353 -27.36 -4.62 2.30
N ALA A 354 -27.47 -4.70 0.97
CA ALA A 354 -26.54 -5.46 0.14
C ALA A 354 -25.21 -4.73 -0.12
N PHE A 355 -25.14 -3.41 0.09
CA PHE A 355 -23.92 -2.63 -0.17
C PHE A 355 -22.86 -2.78 0.93
N ARG A 356 -23.24 -3.23 2.12
CA ARG A 356 -22.32 -3.51 3.23
C ARG A 356 -22.95 -4.46 4.23
N LYS A 357 -22.17 -5.38 4.80
CA LYS A 357 -22.62 -6.22 5.92
C LYS A 357 -23.12 -5.35 7.08
N SER A 358 -24.15 -5.86 7.77
CA SER A 358 -24.75 -5.19 8.93
C SER A 358 -23.69 -4.86 9.99
N GLY A 359 -23.75 -3.65 10.55
CA GLY A 359 -22.79 -3.14 11.52
C GLY A 359 -21.50 -2.56 10.93
N LEU A 360 -21.24 -2.71 9.62
CA LEU A 360 -20.03 -2.16 9.00
C LEU A 360 -20.28 -0.76 8.42
N GLY A 361 -19.39 0.19 8.75
CA GLY A 361 -19.40 1.52 8.12
C GLY A 361 -18.96 1.50 6.65
N LYS A 362 -18.09 0.55 6.27
CA LYS A 362 -17.55 0.32 4.92
C LYS A 362 -17.35 -1.19 4.73
N ASP A 363 -17.62 -1.69 3.53
CA ASP A 363 -17.38 -3.08 3.16
C ASP A 363 -16.64 -3.16 1.83
N VAL A 364 -15.35 -3.55 1.89
CA VAL A 364 -14.48 -3.68 0.72
C VAL A 364 -14.43 -5.11 0.17
N THR A 365 -15.15 -6.04 0.80
CA THR A 365 -15.05 -7.47 0.48
C THR A 365 -15.89 -7.85 -0.73
N ASP A 366 -17.02 -7.18 -0.96
CA ASP A 366 -17.83 -7.39 -2.14
C ASP A 366 -17.37 -6.51 -3.31
N LYS A 367 -16.50 -7.06 -4.16
CA LYS A 367 -16.09 -6.39 -5.41
C LYS A 367 -17.15 -6.49 -6.51
N PHE A 368 -18.15 -7.37 -6.40
CA PHE A 368 -19.23 -7.46 -7.39
C PHE A 368 -20.29 -6.39 -7.17
N LEU A 369 -20.56 -6.03 -5.92
CA LEU A 369 -21.44 -4.93 -5.49
C LEU A 369 -22.81 -4.98 -6.18
N SER A 370 -23.42 -6.16 -6.16
CA SER A 370 -24.70 -6.46 -6.86
C SER A 370 -24.73 -6.10 -8.35
N GLY A 371 -23.57 -6.11 -9.01
CA GLY A 371 -23.43 -5.80 -10.43
C GLY A 371 -23.42 -4.30 -10.75
N LEU A 372 -23.26 -3.43 -9.75
CA LEU A 372 -23.09 -2.00 -9.96
C LEU A 372 -21.73 -1.73 -10.65
N PRO A 373 -21.69 -1.05 -11.80
CA PRO A 373 -20.46 -0.90 -12.58
C PRO A 373 -19.58 0.26 -12.09
N GLY A 374 -18.27 0.10 -12.25
CA GLY A 374 -17.24 1.10 -11.97
C GLY A 374 -16.87 1.28 -10.50
N VAL A 375 -17.83 1.21 -9.57
CA VAL A 375 -17.59 1.43 -8.13
C VAL A 375 -17.03 0.17 -7.47
N GLN A 376 -15.90 0.32 -6.76
CA GLN A 376 -15.21 -0.78 -6.07
C GLN A 376 -14.64 -1.86 -7.03
N LYS A 377 -14.46 -1.50 -8.31
CA LYS A 377 -13.98 -2.39 -9.38
C LYS A 377 -12.52 -2.23 -9.73
N GLU A 378 -11.88 -1.17 -9.23
CA GLU A 378 -10.45 -0.92 -9.43
C GLU A 378 -10.05 -0.87 -10.92
N GLY A 379 -10.99 -0.49 -11.80
CA GLY A 379 -10.79 -0.41 -13.25
C GLY A 379 -11.04 -1.70 -14.03
N CYS A 380 -11.41 -2.82 -13.37
CA CYS A 380 -11.59 -4.11 -14.03
C CYS A 380 -12.80 -4.20 -14.98
N ASP A 381 -13.79 -3.31 -14.86
CA ASP A 381 -15.00 -3.31 -15.71
C ASP A 381 -15.14 -2.03 -16.55
N GLY A 382 -14.14 -1.16 -16.54
CA GLY A 382 -14.08 0.03 -17.37
C GLY A 382 -13.34 1.21 -16.73
N LEU A 383 -13.34 2.33 -17.45
CA LEU A 383 -12.62 3.55 -17.08
C LEU A 383 -13.61 4.66 -16.73
N ILE A 384 -13.59 5.15 -15.49
CA ILE A 384 -14.40 6.32 -15.07
C ILE A 384 -13.90 7.58 -15.78
N THR A 385 -14.80 8.34 -16.39
CA THR A 385 -14.46 9.57 -17.14
C THR A 385 -14.93 10.85 -16.46
N SER A 386 -16.09 10.83 -15.82
CA SER A 386 -16.63 11.96 -15.07
C SER A 386 -17.71 11.52 -14.07
N ALA A 387 -18.05 12.38 -13.12
CA ALA A 387 -19.08 12.14 -12.12
C ALA A 387 -19.69 13.43 -11.58
N THR A 388 -20.90 13.30 -11.05
CA THR A 388 -21.60 14.34 -10.30
C THR A 388 -21.82 13.87 -8.87
N PHE A 389 -21.42 14.70 -7.92
CA PHE A 389 -21.53 14.43 -6.49
C PHE A 389 -22.52 15.37 -5.83
N VAL A 390 -23.17 14.89 -4.78
CA VAL A 390 -23.88 15.75 -3.83
C VAL A 390 -22.88 16.39 -2.86
N LEU A 391 -23.15 17.63 -2.48
CA LEU A 391 -22.43 18.37 -1.46
C LEU A 391 -23.32 18.57 -0.24
N HIS A 392 -22.71 18.57 0.94
CA HIS A 392 -23.45 18.63 2.21
C HIS A 392 -23.25 19.96 2.92
N ARG A 393 -24.18 20.31 3.80
CA ARG A 393 -23.97 21.37 4.78
C ARG A 393 -23.36 20.77 6.04
N MET A 394 -22.21 21.28 6.47
CA MET A 394 -21.66 20.95 7.78
C MET A 394 -22.42 21.74 8.87
N PRO A 395 -22.73 21.16 10.04
CA PRO A 395 -23.34 21.91 11.13
C PRO A 395 -22.47 23.11 11.56
N ALA A 396 -23.12 24.18 12.02
CA ALA A 396 -22.50 25.50 12.20
C ALA A 396 -21.37 25.51 13.24
N HIS A 397 -21.47 24.71 14.30
CA HIS A 397 -20.52 24.69 15.40
C HIS A 397 -19.75 23.37 15.43
N ILE A 398 -18.43 23.47 15.47
CA ILE A 398 -17.52 22.31 15.55
C ILE A 398 -16.63 22.46 16.77
N ARG A 399 -16.42 21.36 17.48
CA ARG A 399 -15.45 21.20 18.56
C ARG A 399 -14.61 19.96 18.27
N THR A 400 -13.29 20.10 18.23
CA THR A 400 -12.40 18.95 18.12
C THR A 400 -11.92 18.56 19.51
N ILE A 401 -12.19 17.33 19.92
CA ILE A 401 -11.65 16.77 21.15
C ILE A 401 -10.36 16.00 20.84
N CYS A 402 -9.43 16.02 21.79
CA CYS A 402 -8.24 15.18 21.81
C CYS A 402 -8.13 14.55 23.19
N LEU A 403 -8.14 13.22 23.25
CA LEU A 403 -8.06 12.45 24.49
C LEU A 403 -6.75 11.67 24.49
N GLU A 404 -5.91 11.90 25.49
CA GLU A 404 -4.62 11.26 25.66
C GLU A 404 -4.71 10.22 26.78
N PHE A 405 -4.58 8.94 26.44
CA PHE A 405 -4.64 7.83 27.40
C PHE A 405 -3.22 7.42 27.79
N PHE A 406 -3.00 7.29 29.11
CA PHE A 406 -1.73 6.90 29.71
C PHE A 406 -1.84 5.54 30.41
N GLY A 407 -0.70 5.00 30.86
CA GLY A 407 -0.64 3.67 31.50
C GLY A 407 -0.49 2.52 30.50
N ASN A 408 -0.19 1.33 31.00
CA ASN A 408 0.17 0.18 30.14
C ASN A 408 -1.01 -0.70 29.72
N ASP A 409 -2.24 -0.41 30.17
CA ASP A 409 -3.42 -1.21 29.90
C ASP A 409 -4.35 -0.55 28.87
N LEU A 410 -4.20 -0.94 27.60
CA LEU A 410 -5.05 -0.49 26.50
C LEU A 410 -6.51 -0.98 26.62
N ALA A 411 -6.79 -1.99 27.46
CA ALA A 411 -8.16 -2.47 27.68
C ALA A 411 -9.03 -1.42 28.38
N THR A 412 -8.44 -0.42 29.04
CA THR A 412 -9.17 0.71 29.64
C THR A 412 -9.63 1.74 28.61
N ALA A 413 -8.90 1.84 27.49
CA ALA A 413 -9.02 2.93 26.52
C ALA A 413 -10.00 2.62 25.38
N VAL A 414 -10.08 1.37 24.92
CA VAL A 414 -11.02 0.95 23.86
C VAL A 414 -12.49 1.09 24.27
N PRO A 415 -12.93 0.68 25.49
CA PRO A 415 -14.30 0.90 25.92
C PRO A 415 -14.70 2.37 25.95
N ALA A 416 -13.75 3.28 26.18
CA ALA A 416 -14.00 4.72 26.09
C ALA A 416 -14.48 5.12 24.70
N ILE A 417 -13.92 4.54 23.62
CA ILE A 417 -14.35 4.85 22.25
C ILE A 417 -15.82 4.51 22.05
N ILE A 418 -16.25 3.34 22.55
CA ILE A 418 -17.63 2.86 22.45
C ILE A 418 -18.56 3.74 23.27
N GLU A 419 -18.24 3.98 24.54
CA GLU A 419 -19.05 4.81 25.45
C GLU A 419 -19.23 6.23 24.92
N LEU A 420 -18.17 6.82 24.37
CA LEU A 420 -18.22 8.17 23.79
C LEU A 420 -19.09 8.20 22.53
N LYS A 421 -18.99 7.19 21.67
CA LYS A 421 -19.84 7.05 20.49
C LYS A 421 -21.30 6.90 20.89
N GLU A 422 -21.61 5.96 21.77
CA GLU A 422 -22.97 5.71 22.26
C GLU A 422 -23.56 6.95 22.93
N TYR A 423 -22.78 7.65 23.77
CA TYR A 423 -23.21 8.89 24.38
C TYR A 423 -23.61 9.94 23.35
N VAL A 424 -22.78 10.19 22.33
CA VAL A 424 -23.10 11.18 21.29
C VAL A 424 -24.35 10.76 20.50
N GLU A 425 -24.55 9.47 20.24
CA GLU A 425 -25.75 8.96 19.56
C GLU A 425 -27.04 9.17 20.37
N THR A 426 -26.96 9.34 21.70
CA THR A 426 -28.12 9.70 22.53
C THR A 426 -28.52 11.17 22.46
N LEU A 427 -27.64 12.05 21.94
CA LEU A 427 -27.84 13.50 21.97
C LEU A 427 -28.53 13.98 20.68
N PRO A 428 -29.76 14.52 20.74
CA PRO A 428 -30.42 15.04 19.57
C PRO A 428 -29.68 16.28 19.04
N GLY A 429 -29.40 16.31 17.74
CA GLY A 429 -28.77 17.45 17.07
C GLY A 429 -27.26 17.58 17.29
N VAL A 430 -26.62 16.64 17.99
CA VAL A 430 -25.16 16.55 18.11
C VAL A 430 -24.66 15.34 17.34
N LEU A 431 -23.66 15.53 16.49
CA LEU A 431 -23.14 14.48 15.63
C LEU A 431 -21.62 14.38 15.80
N MET A 432 -21.09 13.18 15.54
CA MET A 432 -19.65 12.95 15.43
C MET A 432 -19.27 12.96 13.95
N SER A 433 -18.53 13.98 13.50
CA SER A 433 -18.18 14.17 12.09
C SER A 433 -16.84 13.56 11.68
N GLY A 434 -16.04 13.15 12.65
CA GLY A 434 -14.82 12.39 12.46
C GLY A 434 -14.37 11.78 13.78
N LEU A 435 -13.76 10.60 13.71
CA LEU A 435 -13.21 9.86 14.85
C LEU A 435 -11.99 9.10 14.36
N GLU A 436 -10.84 9.35 14.97
CA GLU A 436 -9.59 8.65 14.68
C GLU A 436 -8.91 8.24 15.99
N HIS A 437 -8.34 7.04 15.98
CA HIS A 437 -7.48 6.55 17.07
C HIS A 437 -6.05 6.39 16.55
N LEU A 438 -5.08 6.77 17.38
CA LEU A 438 -3.65 6.58 17.12
C LEU A 438 -3.05 5.72 18.25
N ASP A 439 -2.46 4.58 17.91
CA ASP A 439 -1.78 3.71 18.87
C ASP A 439 -0.38 4.24 19.28
N GLU A 440 0.26 3.61 20.27
CA GLU A 440 1.57 4.04 20.79
C GLU A 440 2.65 4.07 19.70
N ARG A 441 2.64 3.09 18.78
CA ARG A 441 3.65 2.99 17.71
C ARG A 441 3.48 4.13 16.71
N TYR A 442 2.24 4.45 16.36
CA TYR A 442 1.88 5.58 15.52
C TYR A 442 2.27 6.90 16.18
N VAL A 443 1.86 7.13 17.43
CA VAL A 443 2.17 8.33 18.23
C VAL A 443 3.69 8.54 18.31
N LYS A 444 4.47 7.45 18.47
CA LYS A 444 5.93 7.50 18.42
C LYS A 444 6.46 7.84 17.03
N ALA A 445 5.93 7.23 15.97
CA ALA A 445 6.40 7.42 14.60
C ALA A 445 6.19 8.85 14.08
N VAL A 446 5.05 9.47 14.41
CA VAL A 446 4.75 10.85 13.98
C VAL A 446 5.38 11.92 14.89
N LYS A 447 6.17 11.50 15.88
CA LYS A 447 6.77 12.37 16.91
C LYS A 447 5.71 13.27 17.56
N TYR A 448 4.59 12.65 17.95
CA TYR A 448 3.45 13.34 18.54
C TYR A 448 3.89 14.21 19.72
N ALA A 449 3.38 15.45 19.75
CA ALA A 449 3.59 16.38 20.84
C ALA A 449 2.49 16.21 21.88
N THR A 450 2.83 15.56 23.00
CA THR A 450 1.95 15.39 24.16
C THR A 450 1.44 16.75 24.66
N LYS A 451 0.13 16.85 24.84
CA LYS A 451 -0.55 18.05 25.32
C LYS A 451 -0.66 18.06 26.84
N ALA A 452 -0.82 16.88 27.44
CA ALA A 452 -0.76 16.69 28.88
C ALA A 452 0.56 17.20 29.48
N ALA A 453 0.49 17.71 30.71
CA ALA A 453 1.67 18.08 31.49
C ALA A 453 2.37 16.83 32.09
N ARG A 454 2.44 15.73 31.32
CA ARG A 454 3.08 14.46 31.69
C ARG A 454 4.40 14.31 30.93
N ARG A 455 5.40 13.69 31.58
CA ARG A 455 6.68 13.34 30.93
C ARG A 455 6.55 12.15 29.98
N GLU A 456 5.54 11.33 30.19
CA GLU A 456 5.27 10.13 29.44
C GLU A 456 4.56 10.45 28.12
N ARG A 457 4.80 9.62 27.10
CA ARG A 457 4.06 9.68 25.85
C ARG A 457 2.74 8.92 26.02
N PRO A 458 1.61 9.42 25.53
CA PRO A 458 0.36 8.67 25.56
C PRO A 458 0.51 7.36 24.79
N LYS A 459 -0.13 6.31 25.31
CA LYS A 459 -0.21 5.00 24.65
C LYS A 459 -1.29 4.95 23.60
N MET A 460 -2.31 5.80 23.74
CA MET A 460 -3.35 5.97 22.75
C MET A 460 -3.78 7.42 22.72
N VAL A 461 -4.05 7.93 21.52
CA VAL A 461 -4.65 9.25 21.33
C VAL A 461 -5.94 9.08 20.52
N LEU A 462 -7.05 9.59 21.06
CA LEU A 462 -8.32 9.68 20.33
C LEU A 462 -8.54 11.12 19.89
N ILE A 463 -8.89 11.33 18.62
CA ILE A 463 -9.24 12.64 18.08
C ILE A 463 -10.63 12.53 17.47
N ALA A 464 -11.55 13.42 17.84
CA ALA A 464 -12.88 13.43 17.26
C ALA A 464 -13.38 14.85 17.00
N ASP A 465 -14.13 15.02 15.91
CA ASP A 465 -14.87 16.26 15.64
C ASP A 465 -16.33 16.04 16.06
N ILE A 466 -16.80 16.83 17.03
CA ILE A 466 -18.20 16.88 17.46
C ILE A 466 -18.83 18.13 16.87
N VAL A 467 -19.99 18.00 16.26
CA VAL A 467 -20.64 19.05 15.49
C VAL A 467 -22.11 19.20 15.86
N SER A 468 -22.63 20.43 15.83
CA SER A 468 -24.05 20.74 16.03
C SER A 468 -24.38 22.09 15.42
N ASP A 469 -25.66 22.33 15.11
CA ASP A 469 -26.16 23.67 14.84
C ASP A 469 -26.47 24.46 16.13
N ASP A 470 -26.42 23.81 17.29
CA ASP A 470 -26.55 24.44 18.61
C ASP A 470 -25.19 24.47 19.32
N GLU A 471 -24.67 25.69 19.52
CA GLU A 471 -23.39 25.93 20.19
C GLU A 471 -23.38 25.44 21.65
N ALA A 472 -24.48 25.60 22.37
CA ALA A 472 -24.58 25.17 23.76
C ALA A 472 -24.58 23.64 23.83
N ALA A 473 -25.30 22.97 22.92
CA ALA A 473 -25.35 21.52 22.85
C ALA A 473 -23.97 20.90 22.56
N VAL A 474 -23.23 21.39 21.55
CA VAL A 474 -21.90 20.85 21.24
C VAL A 474 -20.89 21.10 22.37
N THR A 475 -21.02 22.24 23.06
CA THR A 475 -20.16 22.58 24.20
C THR A 475 -20.44 21.65 25.38
N ALA A 476 -21.70 21.48 25.77
CA ALA A 476 -22.09 20.57 26.84
C ALA A 476 -21.72 19.10 26.53
N ALA A 477 -21.91 18.68 25.27
CA ALA A 477 -21.53 17.35 24.82
C ALA A 477 -20.03 17.10 24.97
N THR A 478 -19.20 18.03 24.47
CA THR A 478 -17.74 17.88 24.57
C THR A 478 -17.24 17.93 26.01
N GLU A 479 -17.76 18.80 26.86
CA GLU A 479 -17.41 18.80 28.29
C GLU A 479 -17.73 17.46 28.99
N GLN A 480 -18.88 16.86 28.68
CA GLN A 480 -19.25 15.55 29.22
C GLN A 480 -18.34 14.44 28.70
N ILE A 481 -17.96 14.47 27.42
CA ILE A 481 -16.99 13.54 26.85
C ILE A 481 -15.66 13.61 27.61
N ILE A 482 -15.15 14.82 27.90
CA ILE A 482 -13.93 14.98 28.69
C ILE A 482 -14.10 14.38 30.09
N ARG A 483 -15.26 14.58 30.75
CA ARG A 483 -15.52 13.96 32.07
C ARG A 483 -15.51 12.43 32.01
N LEU A 484 -16.12 11.84 30.99
CA LEU A 484 -16.12 10.38 30.78
C LEU A 484 -14.71 9.84 30.53
N ALA A 485 -13.92 10.55 29.71
CA ALA A 485 -12.54 10.18 29.43
C ALA A 485 -11.65 10.27 30.68
N ASN A 486 -11.78 11.34 31.47
CA ASN A 486 -11.04 11.53 32.72
C ASN A 486 -11.35 10.42 33.75
N ALA A 487 -12.57 9.89 33.77
CA ALA A 487 -12.93 8.74 34.63
C ALA A 487 -12.17 7.45 34.26
N ARG A 488 -11.52 7.41 33.10
CA ARG A 488 -10.69 6.31 32.59
C ARG A 488 -9.18 6.67 32.54
N ASP A 489 -8.74 7.61 33.38
CA ASP A 489 -7.36 8.12 33.45
C ASP A 489 -6.81 8.66 32.11
N ALA A 490 -7.70 9.18 31.27
CA ALA A 490 -7.32 9.97 30.11
C ALA A 490 -7.22 11.46 30.48
N GLU A 491 -6.39 12.20 29.76
CA GLU A 491 -6.45 13.67 29.76
C GLU A 491 -7.12 14.17 28.49
N GLY A 492 -8.18 14.97 28.65
CA GLY A 492 -8.95 15.50 27.55
C GLY A 492 -8.71 16.99 27.25
N PHE A 493 -8.68 17.34 25.97
CA PHE A 493 -8.52 18.70 25.47
C PHE A 493 -9.61 19.04 24.44
N ILE A 494 -10.10 20.28 24.45
CA ILE A 494 -11.09 20.77 23.49
C ILE A 494 -10.48 21.90 22.66
N ALA A 495 -10.57 21.79 21.33
CA ALA A 495 -10.23 22.83 20.38
C ALA A 495 -11.50 23.42 19.75
N THR A 496 -11.65 24.73 19.88
CA THR A 496 -12.80 25.50 19.36
C THR A 496 -12.45 26.23 18.06
N SER A 497 -11.33 26.96 18.04
CA SER A 497 -10.91 27.75 16.89
C SER A 497 -10.47 26.87 15.71
N PRO A 498 -10.70 27.29 14.45
CA PRO A 498 -10.22 26.56 13.28
C PRO A 498 -8.72 26.23 13.34
N GLU A 499 -7.89 27.13 13.85
CA GLU A 499 -6.44 26.94 14.00
C GLU A 499 -6.11 25.82 14.99
N ALA A 500 -6.77 25.82 16.15
CA ALA A 500 -6.57 24.80 17.18
C ALA A 500 -7.04 23.43 16.68
N ARG A 501 -8.19 23.37 15.99
CA ARG A 501 -8.72 22.14 15.39
C ARG A 501 -7.76 21.58 14.33
N ARG A 502 -7.28 22.43 13.41
CA ARG A 502 -6.26 22.03 12.41
C ARG A 502 -5.00 21.49 13.08
N ARG A 503 -4.56 22.10 14.19
CA ARG A 503 -3.38 21.64 14.95
C ARG A 503 -3.58 20.27 15.60
N PHE A 504 -4.80 19.88 15.99
CA PHE A 504 -5.06 18.53 16.49
C PHE A 504 -5.01 17.51 15.35
N TRP A 505 -5.57 17.85 14.20
CA TRP A 505 -5.63 16.95 13.04
C TRP A 505 -4.32 16.82 12.24
N ILE A 506 -3.36 17.75 12.39
CA ILE A 506 -2.12 17.74 11.59
C ILE A 506 -1.26 16.50 11.84
N ASP A 507 -1.28 15.95 13.06
CA ASP A 507 -0.45 14.78 13.40
C ASP A 507 -0.91 13.52 12.65
N ARG A 508 -2.22 13.40 12.35
CA ARG A 508 -2.76 12.35 11.45
C ARG A 508 -2.24 12.48 10.02
N ALA A 509 -2.05 13.71 9.54
CA ALA A 509 -1.66 13.96 8.15
C ALA A 509 -0.19 13.63 7.87
N ARG A 510 0.62 13.37 8.92
CA ARG A 510 2.07 13.07 8.81
C ARG A 510 2.36 11.61 8.46
N THR A 511 1.58 10.99 7.58
CA THR A 511 1.82 9.60 7.15
C THR A 511 3.18 9.40 6.50
N ALA A 512 3.73 10.41 5.81
CA ALA A 512 5.09 10.37 5.24
C ALA A 512 6.20 10.21 6.30
N ALA A 513 5.98 10.68 7.54
CA ALA A 513 6.93 10.49 8.63
C ALA A 513 7.07 9.01 9.02
N ILE A 514 6.02 8.21 8.81
CA ILE A 514 6.04 6.77 9.04
C ILE A 514 6.96 6.08 8.03
N SER A 515 6.87 6.48 6.75
CA SER A 515 7.72 5.94 5.68
C SER A 515 9.22 6.22 5.93
N ALA A 516 9.56 7.36 6.54
CA ALA A 516 10.95 7.69 6.90
C ALA A 516 11.52 6.80 8.02
N HIS A 517 10.67 6.14 8.80
CA HIS A 517 11.06 5.20 9.86
C HIS A 517 11.07 3.73 9.39
N THR A 518 10.52 3.44 8.21
CA THR A 518 10.54 2.11 7.60
C THR A 518 11.63 2.04 6.53
N ASN A 519 12.89 1.85 6.96
CA ASN A 519 14.00 1.48 6.07
C ASN A 519 13.86 0.04 5.49
N ALA A 520 12.74 -0.64 5.79
CA ALA A 520 12.43 -2.01 5.41
C ALA A 520 11.04 -2.07 4.75
N PHE A 521 10.83 -3.14 3.99
CA PHE A 521 9.57 -3.51 3.35
C PHE A 521 8.37 -3.27 4.27
N LYS A 522 7.45 -2.39 3.86
CA LYS A 522 6.22 -2.05 4.60
C LYS A 522 5.07 -2.92 4.08
N ILE A 523 4.50 -3.74 4.94
CA ILE A 523 3.23 -4.43 4.66
C ILE A 523 2.10 -3.57 5.23
N ASN A 524 1.09 -3.26 4.41
CA ASN A 524 -0.10 -2.55 4.84
C ASN A 524 -1.28 -3.51 4.86
N GLU A 525 -2.08 -3.46 5.92
CA GLU A 525 -3.36 -4.16 6.02
C GLU A 525 -4.47 -3.12 6.30
N ASP A 526 -5.54 -3.16 5.51
CA ASP A 526 -6.76 -2.36 5.72
C ASP A 526 -7.88 -3.33 6.09
N VAL A 527 -8.23 -3.36 7.37
CA VAL A 527 -9.15 -4.36 7.95
C VAL A 527 -10.34 -3.69 8.63
N VAL A 528 -11.46 -4.41 8.68
CA VAL A 528 -12.67 -3.98 9.38
C VAL A 528 -12.86 -4.87 10.60
N ILE A 529 -12.86 -4.26 11.79
CA ILE A 529 -12.92 -4.96 13.08
C ILE A 529 -14.11 -4.41 13.87
N PRO A 530 -14.95 -5.26 14.50
CA PRO A 530 -15.96 -4.79 15.45
C PRO A 530 -15.31 -4.00 16.59
N LEU A 531 -15.86 -2.83 16.96
CA LEU A 531 -15.22 -1.91 17.91
C LEU A 531 -14.95 -2.58 19.27
N GLU A 532 -15.85 -3.44 19.72
CA GLU A 532 -15.74 -4.21 20.96
C GLU A 532 -14.60 -5.25 20.95
N ARG A 533 -14.05 -5.58 19.77
CA ARG A 533 -12.91 -6.50 19.60
C ARG A 533 -11.60 -5.77 19.27
N LEU A 534 -11.58 -4.43 19.25
CA LEU A 534 -10.38 -3.66 18.90
C LEU A 534 -9.22 -3.89 19.90
N ALA A 535 -9.53 -4.08 21.18
CA ALA A 535 -8.52 -4.41 22.20
C ALA A 535 -7.88 -5.79 21.93
N ASP A 536 -8.71 -6.81 21.71
CA ASP A 536 -8.27 -8.17 21.38
C ASP A 536 -7.40 -8.19 20.12
N TYR A 537 -7.81 -7.44 19.09
CA TYR A 537 -7.06 -7.31 17.85
C TYR A 537 -5.66 -6.74 18.10
N ASN A 538 -5.57 -5.61 18.81
CA ASN A 538 -4.27 -5.00 19.14
C ASN A 538 -3.38 -5.94 19.97
N LEU A 539 -3.95 -6.63 20.97
CA LEU A 539 -3.23 -7.61 21.77
C LEU A 539 -2.72 -8.78 20.91
N GLY A 540 -3.52 -9.27 19.96
CA GLY A 540 -3.12 -10.29 19.00
C GLY A 540 -1.93 -9.85 18.13
N ILE A 541 -1.98 -8.63 17.59
CA ILE A 541 -0.88 -8.07 16.79
C ILE A 541 0.39 -7.88 17.63
N GLU A 542 0.28 -7.37 18.86
CA GLU A 542 1.44 -7.23 19.75
C GLU A 542 2.02 -8.59 20.16
N ARG A 543 1.18 -9.62 20.37
CA ARG A 543 1.64 -10.99 20.60
C ARG A 543 2.47 -11.51 19.43
N ILE A 544 1.96 -11.40 18.19
CA ILE A 544 2.69 -11.81 16.99
C ILE A 544 4.03 -11.06 16.91
N ASN A 545 4.03 -9.75 17.17
CA ASN A 545 5.25 -8.95 17.20
C ASN A 545 6.25 -9.45 18.24
N ILE A 546 5.80 -9.86 19.43
CA ILE A 546 6.65 -10.40 20.50
C ILE A 546 7.24 -11.74 20.09
N GLU A 547 6.40 -12.67 19.63
CA GLU A 547 6.82 -14.01 19.20
C GLU A 547 7.85 -13.93 18.07
N GLU A 548 7.55 -13.16 17.02
CA GLU A 548 8.45 -12.97 15.88
C GLU A 548 9.71 -12.18 16.25
N SER A 549 9.62 -11.20 17.17
CA SER A 549 10.82 -10.51 17.66
C SER A 549 11.77 -11.46 18.37
N ILE A 550 11.24 -12.35 19.22
CA ILE A 550 12.05 -13.34 19.94
C ILE A 550 12.65 -14.35 18.94
N ARG A 551 11.84 -14.91 18.02
CA ARG A 551 12.31 -15.85 16.98
C ARG A 551 13.42 -15.24 16.11
N ASN A 552 13.24 -14.02 15.62
CA ASN A 552 14.24 -13.32 14.82
C ASN A 552 15.55 -13.13 15.59
N LYS A 553 15.48 -12.73 16.86
CA LYS A 553 16.67 -12.57 17.70
C LYS A 553 17.32 -13.91 18.06
N LEU A 554 16.55 -14.99 18.17
CA LEU A 554 17.10 -16.35 18.33
C LEU A 554 17.84 -16.79 17.05
N ALA A 555 17.28 -16.53 15.87
CA ALA A 555 17.96 -16.78 14.60
C ALA A 555 19.27 -15.97 14.47
N ILE A 556 19.25 -14.69 14.85
CA ILE A 556 20.47 -13.86 14.92
C ILE A 556 21.49 -14.46 15.88
N LYS A 557 21.09 -14.87 17.08
CA LYS A 557 21.99 -15.52 18.06
C LYS A 557 22.59 -16.81 17.50
N SER A 558 21.81 -17.62 16.76
CA SER A 558 22.31 -18.83 16.11
C SER A 558 23.38 -18.52 15.07
N ALA A 559 23.16 -17.50 14.23
CA ALA A 559 24.16 -17.05 13.25
C ALA A 559 25.42 -16.48 13.92
N VAL A 560 25.26 -15.72 15.01
CA VAL A 560 26.40 -15.23 15.82
C VAL A 560 27.16 -16.39 16.44
N LEU A 561 26.46 -17.43 16.93
CA LEU A 561 27.09 -18.61 17.51
C LEU A 561 27.91 -19.38 16.47
N GLU A 562 27.37 -19.56 15.27
CA GLU A 562 28.07 -20.16 14.13
C GLU A 562 29.34 -19.36 13.78
N TYR A 563 29.23 -18.03 13.70
CA TYR A 563 30.39 -17.15 13.46
C TYR A 563 31.46 -17.30 14.55
N LEU A 564 31.07 -17.25 15.83
CA LEU A 564 32.01 -17.35 16.96
C LEU A 564 32.68 -18.73 17.07
N GLN A 565 32.06 -19.77 16.52
CA GLN A 565 32.60 -21.14 16.48
C GLN A 565 33.41 -21.42 15.21
N GLY A 566 33.29 -20.58 14.19
CA GLY A 566 34.01 -20.68 12.92
C GLY A 566 35.43 -20.08 12.98
N GLU A 567 36.04 -19.96 11.80
CA GLU A 567 37.44 -19.55 11.65
C GLU A 567 37.70 -18.05 11.91
N MET A 568 36.67 -17.19 11.84
CA MET A 568 36.73 -15.72 12.02
C MET A 568 37.93 -15.06 11.28
N PRO A 569 38.06 -15.26 9.95
CA PRO A 569 39.22 -14.83 9.16
C PRO A 569 39.53 -13.33 9.27
N GLU A 570 38.55 -12.49 9.60
CA GLU A 570 38.72 -11.03 9.70
C GLU A 570 39.61 -10.60 10.87
N LEU A 571 39.69 -11.42 11.92
CA LEU A 571 40.49 -11.12 13.11
C LEU A 571 41.99 -11.42 12.91
N TRP A 572 42.35 -12.17 11.87
CA TRP A 572 43.72 -12.61 11.58
C TRP A 572 44.45 -11.69 10.57
N HIS A 573 43.78 -10.67 10.04
CA HIS A 573 44.30 -9.82 8.95
C HIS A 573 44.37 -8.33 9.30
N ILE A 574 44.55 -7.98 10.57
CA ILE A 574 44.83 -6.60 10.98
C ILE A 574 46.35 -6.36 10.90
N ALA A 575 46.82 -5.67 9.86
CA ALA A 575 48.25 -5.47 9.54
C ALA A 575 49.12 -4.81 10.65
N ALA A 576 48.51 -4.33 11.74
CA ALA A 576 49.17 -3.71 12.88
C ALA A 576 49.31 -4.64 14.11
N TYR A 577 48.84 -5.89 14.03
CA TYR A 577 48.97 -6.88 15.11
C TYR A 577 50.03 -7.93 14.77
N GLU A 578 51.01 -8.09 15.65
CA GLU A 578 51.94 -9.24 15.61
C GLU A 578 51.25 -10.48 16.21
N GLU A 579 51.32 -11.61 15.50
CA GLU A 579 50.83 -12.89 16.02
C GLU A 579 51.66 -13.33 17.22
N SER A 580 51.01 -13.55 18.36
CA SER A 580 51.63 -14.10 19.57
C SER A 580 50.71 -15.16 20.20
N ASP A 581 51.30 -16.10 20.92
CA ASP A 581 50.57 -17.15 21.65
C ASP A 581 49.67 -16.53 22.73
N GLU A 582 50.11 -15.46 23.38
CA GLU A 582 49.35 -14.72 24.39
C GLU A 582 48.12 -14.04 23.77
N ASN A 583 48.29 -13.37 22.62
CA ASN A 583 47.18 -12.73 21.90
C ASN A 583 46.13 -13.76 21.45
N SER A 584 46.59 -14.91 20.96
CA SER A 584 45.73 -16.04 20.57
C SER A 584 44.95 -16.61 21.76
N ALA A 585 45.60 -16.74 22.92
CA ALA A 585 44.94 -17.21 24.14
C ALA A 585 43.90 -16.21 24.68
N ILE A 586 44.21 -14.91 24.65
CA ILE A 586 43.27 -13.84 25.03
C ILE A 586 42.05 -13.87 24.14
N LEU A 587 42.23 -13.98 22.82
CA LEU A 587 41.13 -14.02 21.86
C LEU A 587 40.25 -15.27 22.07
N LYS A 588 40.85 -16.45 22.23
CA LYS A 588 40.11 -17.69 22.52
C LYS A 588 39.31 -17.61 23.81
N ASN A 589 39.84 -16.97 24.85
CA ASN A 589 39.10 -16.76 26.10
C ASN A 589 37.91 -15.82 25.92
N LYS A 590 38.08 -14.73 25.17
CA LYS A 590 36.98 -13.81 24.82
C LYS A 590 35.91 -14.51 23.98
N GLN A 591 36.31 -15.32 22.99
CA GLN A 591 35.39 -16.13 22.18
C GLN A 591 34.58 -17.08 23.08
N ARG A 592 35.22 -17.85 23.96
CA ARG A 592 34.51 -18.75 24.90
C ARG A 592 33.53 -18.01 25.80
N ALA A 593 33.91 -16.83 26.30
CA ALA A 593 33.03 -16.00 27.12
C ALA A 593 31.82 -15.50 26.32
N ALA A 594 32.03 -15.02 25.10
CA ALA A 594 30.97 -14.58 24.19
C ALA A 594 30.02 -15.74 23.83
N THR A 595 30.57 -16.89 23.42
CA THR A 595 29.81 -18.12 23.12
C THR A 595 28.91 -18.51 24.31
N ARG A 596 29.46 -18.53 25.53
CA ARG A 596 28.69 -18.86 26.74
C ARG A 596 27.54 -17.88 26.98
N ALA A 597 27.79 -16.58 26.82
CA ALA A 597 26.76 -15.56 26.99
C ALA A 597 25.63 -15.71 25.96
N VAL A 598 25.97 -15.97 24.69
CA VAL A 598 24.99 -16.19 23.62
C VAL A 598 24.16 -17.45 23.91
N VAL A 599 24.79 -18.57 24.29
CA VAL A 599 24.08 -19.82 24.62
C VAL A 599 23.11 -19.63 25.78
N GLN A 600 23.56 -18.99 26.87
CA GLN A 600 22.71 -18.72 28.03
C GLN A 600 21.52 -17.83 27.66
N ALA A 601 21.77 -16.76 26.89
CA ALA A 601 20.71 -15.88 26.42
C ALA A 601 19.76 -16.57 25.42
N SER A 602 20.24 -17.49 24.58
CA SER A 602 19.38 -18.27 23.69
C SER A 602 18.48 -19.20 24.48
N ALA A 603 19.04 -19.97 25.42
CA ALA A 603 18.27 -20.89 26.27
C ALA A 603 17.17 -20.17 27.06
N ARG A 604 17.50 -19.04 27.71
CA ARG A 604 16.53 -18.22 28.45
C ARG A 604 15.37 -17.79 27.57
N TRP A 605 15.65 -17.20 26.41
CA TRP A 605 14.62 -16.63 25.54
C TRP A 605 13.82 -17.69 24.77
N GLN A 606 14.42 -18.84 24.48
CA GLN A 606 13.71 -20.01 23.95
C GLN A 606 12.67 -20.52 24.96
N GLN A 607 13.05 -20.68 26.22
CA GLN A 607 12.12 -21.12 27.27
C GLN A 607 11.01 -20.09 27.53
N ILE A 608 11.34 -18.79 27.54
CA ILE A 608 10.31 -17.73 27.66
C ILE A 608 9.31 -17.82 26.50
N LEU A 609 9.78 -18.05 25.27
CA LEU A 609 8.91 -18.18 24.09
C LEU A 609 7.97 -19.39 24.19
N GLU A 610 8.47 -20.52 24.70
CA GLU A 610 7.68 -21.75 24.88
C GLU A 610 6.65 -21.64 26.02
N LEU A 611 6.90 -20.76 26.99
CA LEU A 611 6.11 -20.63 28.23
C LEU A 611 5.34 -19.30 28.30
N LEU A 612 5.13 -18.60 27.17
CA LEU A 612 4.52 -17.27 27.15
C LEU A 612 3.19 -17.18 27.91
N ASP A 613 2.37 -18.23 27.84
CA ASP A 613 1.04 -18.28 28.47
C ASP A 613 1.06 -18.83 29.91
N GLU A 614 2.21 -19.25 30.42
CA GLU A 614 2.32 -19.76 31.78
C GLU A 614 2.43 -18.62 32.81
N PRO A 615 1.94 -18.81 34.05
CA PRO A 615 2.05 -17.82 35.11
C PRO A 615 3.50 -17.41 35.40
N ALA A 616 3.81 -16.12 35.31
CA ALA A 616 5.16 -15.58 35.48
C ALA A 616 5.75 -15.96 36.87
N ALA A 617 4.90 -15.99 37.90
CA ALA A 617 5.28 -16.36 39.27
C ALA A 617 5.82 -17.81 39.39
N LYS A 618 5.52 -18.71 38.44
CA LYS A 618 6.07 -20.08 38.43
C LYS A 618 7.46 -20.17 37.78
N HIS A 619 7.92 -19.11 37.11
CA HIS A 619 9.11 -19.13 36.25
C HIS A 619 10.17 -18.10 36.67
N HIS A 620 10.33 -17.85 37.97
CA HIS A 620 11.34 -16.92 38.50
C HIS A 620 12.77 -17.20 37.99
N ALA A 621 13.12 -18.46 37.71
CA ALA A 621 14.42 -18.83 37.17
C ALA A 621 14.71 -18.23 35.77
N LEU A 622 13.67 -17.82 35.03
CA LEU A 622 13.79 -17.16 33.72
C LEU A 622 13.87 -15.63 33.82
N LEU A 623 13.70 -15.10 35.02
CA LEU A 623 13.59 -13.67 35.30
C LEU A 623 14.76 -13.20 36.16
N THR A 624 15.20 -11.98 35.90
CA THR A 624 16.17 -11.26 36.73
C THR A 624 15.47 -10.70 37.98
N PRO A 625 16.20 -10.40 39.07
CA PRO A 625 15.58 -9.86 40.27
C PRO A 625 14.70 -8.61 40.03
N PRO A 626 15.12 -7.63 39.21
CA PRO A 626 14.27 -6.48 38.88
C PRO A 626 13.00 -6.86 38.10
N GLU A 627 13.04 -7.89 37.25
CA GLU A 627 11.85 -8.35 36.52
C GLU A 627 10.87 -9.06 37.46
N ILE A 628 11.36 -9.80 38.46
CA ILE A 628 10.50 -10.49 39.45
C ILE A 628 9.71 -9.46 40.29
N GLU A 629 10.33 -8.35 40.66
CA GLU A 629 9.68 -7.27 41.41
C GLU A 629 8.54 -6.59 40.63
N LEU A 630 8.52 -6.71 39.30
CA LEU A 630 7.52 -6.11 38.42
C LEU A 630 6.35 -7.06 38.11
N ILE A 631 6.36 -8.30 38.61
CA ILE A 631 5.25 -9.25 38.43
C ILE A 631 4.00 -8.71 39.15
N GLN A 632 2.91 -8.60 38.41
CA GLN A 632 1.57 -8.30 38.92
C GLN A 632 0.79 -9.60 39.16
N ARG A 633 -0.29 -9.49 39.92
CA ARG A 633 -1.14 -10.64 40.27
C ARG A 633 -1.73 -11.26 39.00
N ASP A 634 -1.62 -12.59 38.89
CA ASP A 634 -2.15 -13.40 37.79
C ASP A 634 -1.47 -13.16 36.42
N ASP A 635 -0.31 -12.48 36.40
CA ASP A 635 0.48 -12.29 35.18
C ASP A 635 0.94 -13.62 34.56
N ARG A 636 0.82 -13.70 33.24
CA ARG A 636 1.62 -14.62 32.42
C ARG A 636 2.90 -13.94 31.95
N LEU A 637 3.87 -14.71 31.47
CA LEU A 637 5.12 -14.16 30.92
C LEU A 637 4.86 -13.17 29.76
N ILE A 638 3.83 -13.40 28.94
CA ILE A 638 3.44 -12.49 27.85
C ILE A 638 2.93 -11.14 28.36
N ASP A 639 2.24 -11.10 29.52
CA ASP A 639 1.66 -9.86 30.05
C ASP A 639 2.79 -8.92 30.52
N MET A 640 3.86 -9.45 31.10
CA MET A 640 5.08 -8.70 31.39
C MET A 640 5.76 -8.14 30.12
N LEU A 641 5.76 -8.90 29.02
CA LEU A 641 6.32 -8.44 27.73
C LEU A 641 5.47 -7.33 27.11
N LEU A 642 4.14 -7.45 27.17
CA LEU A 642 3.19 -6.44 26.68
C LEU A 642 3.34 -5.12 27.43
N ARG A 643 3.49 -5.16 28.77
CA ARG A 643 3.77 -3.97 29.59
C ARG A 643 5.21 -3.49 29.50
N ARG A 644 6.09 -4.26 28.86
CA ARG A 644 7.55 -4.03 28.75
C ARG A 644 8.27 -4.05 30.11
N ASP A 645 7.74 -4.79 31.07
CA ASP A 645 8.41 -5.12 32.34
C ASP A 645 9.51 -6.17 32.08
N LEU A 646 9.23 -7.11 31.18
CA LEU A 646 10.20 -8.05 30.61
C LEU A 646 10.59 -7.56 29.20
N ARG A 647 11.89 -7.44 28.90
CA ARG A 647 12.36 -6.91 27.60
C ARG A 647 13.45 -7.77 26.98
N HIS A 648 13.24 -8.15 25.73
CA HIS A 648 14.29 -8.76 24.92
C HIS A 648 15.17 -7.68 24.28
N SER A 649 16.15 -7.19 25.05
CA SER A 649 17.19 -6.26 24.59
C SER A 649 18.39 -7.01 23.98
N TYR A 650 19.00 -6.40 22.96
CA TYR A 650 20.35 -6.77 22.47
C TYR A 650 21.46 -5.95 23.17
N ARG A 651 21.09 -4.82 23.77
CA ARG A 651 21.98 -3.98 24.60
C ARG A 651 22.10 -4.56 26.00
#